data_AF-A0A9P1HB14-F1
#
_entry.id   AF-A0A9P1HB14-F1
#
_cell.length_a   1.000
_cell.length_b   1.000
_cell.length_c   1.000
_cell.angle_alpha   90.00
_cell.angle_beta   90.00
_cell.angle_gamma   90.00
#
_symmetry.space_group_name_H-M   'P 1'
#
loop_
_entity.id
_entity.type
_entity.pdbx_description
1 polymer ?
#
loop_
_entity_poly.entity_id
_entity_poly.type
_entity_poly.pdbx_seq_one_letter_code
_entity_poly.pdbx_strand_id
1 'polypeptide(L)'
;MGRQLLIPDLPKGGHPIRRVFIANRGEIALRVIRTCRVLGITSVSIFTEEDAYSRHVSEADEAICLGRLDGEKVNPFLNIKLLVEVAKNAKADAIHPGYGYLSENPEFADAVRDSGMIFIGPTAQAILTLGDKRESKEYLSKHSQNVPLIPGFAGRNQDPLELERAASEIGYPVMLKASAGGGGKGIRIIRESGTLKAELERAQSEAQRSFGSSDCILEKYIEAGKHVEVQIVGDKHGRVLSLFERECSIGRLIRYEGAGTVEFIVDVTAAKFYFLEVNSRIQVEHPITEEVTGVDIVALQLFVASGGKLDDLPLSNLSQNGHAIECRVYAENPQRGFLPELGTIHYWQPAGPNIAREDETRYETAVISGTEVTMSFDPMIAKIIVWAPNREAAIRKMVAVLAHTACVGLVTNQLFLQSCLLHPAFHDPSYTTNFVGLHLEELLRHPYAESLEGIANSLAAIPAAYLKAQNAAFSQDATPKKFQNSPTRFRNQRRDKVNKYTQILVTGTEKNISTDTDFLAAVVERARDPRTNLELKAAARLTAAYTKISDLVKASHEVAASGNPVKVRILSTTSLAGEESRESTYRAVGLVAEVNGARIVGTLVLPSDASTSTTDYDTARGLGLFFHVPAVGTWIVMQSFSLLTYIESLRSTFATIDKGADEGTVLAPMPCKILRVLKKTGDEVKVGEVVVVVESMKMEMTIAVNRSGKLRCGLTEGQAAKEGDLLCSRHGGDEEDKYKLYRAGRSRILTDNNYLRRSLASHPQSTLPHCTLTVQSYHVPSDSSLPTVYLHNEVFCSLALGASALVAASAVPRVAKDAKVDYAGFKGLRVKIPLGKSPLEVEEKLTGLVAHVVNFGHGEHLDVVVADENVDSVARILEAEVIIEDVGAIIAEEGEPVETFAVPSESWFTAYHTYADHTHGGKGSKPAVLLHGTVHAREWISTMTVEYLAWQLLTQYGSTASVKALVDTYDFYILPIVNPDGFVYTQTTDRYWRKNRQTVSSSTCVGRDINRNWSYKWELTGGASTSPCSETFKGLAAGDSPEASALMKHVNSLRDSKGIKFYVDFHSYGQYILWPFGYDCSYVAPDDAALNSLATKGRTAISAASGTRYTIGNSCRALYATTGDSIDYVHGPGNSTYSYTIELRDTGSYGFALPAAQIQPTVKETWAGVVAMLQGI
;
A
#
# COMPACT_ATOMS: atom_id res chain seq x y z
N MET A 1 7.21 25.13 -36.85
CA MET A 1 7.67 26.33 -36.11
C MET A 1 6.60 26.62 -35.09
N GLY A 2 6.93 26.51 -33.80
CA GLY A 2 5.95 26.74 -32.75
C GLY A 2 5.83 28.20 -32.33
N ARG A 3 4.87 28.48 -31.44
CA ARG A 3 4.75 29.76 -30.75
C ARG A 3 5.98 29.99 -29.87
N GLN A 4 6.98 30.67 -30.41
CA GLN A 4 8.15 31.09 -29.63
C GLN A 4 7.73 32.17 -28.65
N LEU A 5 7.80 31.86 -27.35
CA LEU A 5 7.57 32.85 -26.29
C LEU A 5 8.64 33.94 -26.35
N LEU A 6 8.24 35.17 -26.02
CA LEU A 6 9.16 36.28 -25.77
C LEU A 6 9.96 35.98 -24.50
N ILE A 7 11.25 35.68 -24.71
CA ILE A 7 12.25 35.47 -23.68
C ILE A 7 13.23 36.66 -23.78
N PRO A 8 13.24 37.60 -22.81
CA PRO A 8 14.11 38.76 -22.85
C PRO A 8 15.57 38.42 -22.54
N ASP A 9 16.51 39.05 -23.26
CA ASP A 9 17.93 39.05 -22.92
C ASP A 9 18.14 39.64 -21.51
N LEU A 10 18.97 39.00 -20.68
CA LEU A 10 19.31 39.54 -19.37
C LEU A 10 20.12 40.86 -19.48
N PRO A 11 19.87 41.86 -18.61
CA PRO A 11 20.46 43.19 -18.71
C PRO A 11 21.97 43.18 -18.45
N LYS A 12 22.75 43.58 -19.46
CA LYS A 12 24.23 43.57 -19.47
C LYS A 12 24.91 44.47 -18.41
N GLY A 13 24.15 45.29 -17.70
CA GLY A 13 24.61 46.15 -16.59
C GLY A 13 23.94 45.83 -15.23
N GLY A 14 23.21 44.72 -15.13
CA GLY A 14 22.60 44.26 -13.87
C GLY A 14 23.54 43.41 -13.01
N HIS A 15 22.98 42.79 -11.97
CA HIS A 15 23.68 41.67 -11.30
C HIS A 15 23.58 40.44 -12.23
N PRO A 16 24.69 39.85 -12.68
CA PRO A 16 24.66 38.80 -13.69
C PRO A 16 24.28 37.45 -13.06
N ILE A 17 23.00 37.09 -13.11
CA ILE A 17 22.53 35.75 -12.73
C ILE A 17 23.12 34.73 -13.72
N ARG A 18 23.96 33.81 -13.23
CA ARG A 18 24.58 32.71 -13.99
C ARG A 18 24.21 31.34 -13.43
N ARG A 19 23.94 31.25 -12.12
CA ARG A 19 23.55 30.05 -11.39
C ARG A 19 22.27 30.32 -10.60
N VAL A 20 21.19 29.61 -10.94
CA VAL A 20 19.90 29.67 -10.23
C VAL A 20 19.72 28.41 -9.42
N PHE A 21 19.58 28.56 -8.11
CA PHE A 21 19.18 27.49 -7.21
C PHE A 21 17.66 27.43 -7.11
N ILE A 22 17.10 26.25 -7.34
CA ILE A 22 15.66 26.05 -7.43
C ILE A 22 15.19 25.44 -6.11
N ALA A 23 14.60 26.26 -5.25
CA ALA A 23 14.13 25.85 -3.91
C ALA A 23 12.76 25.14 -3.97
N ASN A 24 12.61 24.22 -4.93
CA ASN A 24 11.37 23.50 -5.22
C ASN A 24 11.67 22.21 -6.01
N ARG A 25 10.65 21.37 -6.25
CA ARG A 25 10.77 20.06 -6.89
C ARG A 25 9.72 19.82 -7.97
N GLY A 26 9.88 18.75 -8.75
CA GLY A 26 8.86 18.30 -9.70
C GLY A 26 8.68 19.24 -10.91
N GLU A 27 7.44 19.42 -11.39
CA GLU A 27 7.20 20.12 -12.67
C GLU A 27 7.54 21.61 -12.66
N ILE A 28 7.35 22.32 -11.53
CA ILE A 28 7.79 23.71 -11.41
C ILE A 28 9.32 23.85 -11.45
N ALA A 29 10.05 22.86 -10.90
CA ALA A 29 11.50 22.85 -11.05
C ALA A 29 11.91 22.64 -12.51
N LEU A 30 11.27 21.72 -13.26
CA LEU A 30 11.47 21.58 -14.70
C LEU A 30 11.11 22.85 -15.48
N ARG A 31 9.98 23.49 -15.16
CA ARG A 31 9.56 24.75 -15.77
C ARG A 31 10.65 25.81 -15.65
N VAL A 32 11.30 25.92 -14.49
CA VAL A 32 12.42 26.86 -14.26
C VAL A 32 13.71 26.40 -14.96
N ILE A 33 14.07 25.12 -14.89
CA ILE A 33 15.21 24.53 -15.62
C ILE A 33 15.11 24.83 -17.13
N ARG A 34 13.92 24.65 -17.71
CA ARG A 34 13.64 24.89 -19.15
C ARG A 34 13.97 26.33 -19.56
N THR A 35 13.54 27.34 -18.82
CA THR A 35 13.88 28.75 -19.10
C THR A 35 15.36 29.06 -18.82
N CYS A 36 15.93 28.53 -17.73
CA CYS A 36 17.36 28.71 -17.42
C CYS A 36 18.24 28.20 -18.58
N ARG A 37 17.92 27.00 -19.11
CA ARG A 37 18.60 26.37 -20.24
C ARG A 37 18.54 27.21 -21.52
N VAL A 38 17.42 27.88 -21.80
CA VAL A 38 17.29 28.79 -22.96
C VAL A 38 18.08 30.09 -22.77
N LEU A 39 18.13 30.62 -21.54
CA LEU A 39 18.91 31.81 -21.18
C LEU A 39 20.42 31.56 -20.98
N GLY A 40 20.88 30.30 -21.06
CA GLY A 40 22.28 29.93 -20.80
C GLY A 40 22.69 30.02 -19.33
N ILE A 41 21.73 29.95 -18.41
CA ILE A 41 21.89 29.98 -16.96
C ILE A 41 22.00 28.55 -16.45
N THR A 42 23.00 28.25 -15.63
CA THR A 42 23.14 26.94 -14.96
C THR A 42 22.04 26.77 -13.91
N SER A 43 21.30 25.67 -14.01
CA SER A 43 20.25 25.29 -13.08
C SER A 43 20.78 24.35 -11.99
N VAL A 44 20.54 24.70 -10.71
CA VAL A 44 20.85 23.85 -9.56
C VAL A 44 19.54 23.42 -8.91
N SER A 45 19.21 22.15 -9.04
CA SER A 45 18.00 21.52 -8.50
C SER A 45 18.26 20.87 -7.14
N ILE A 46 17.19 20.61 -6.36
CA ILE A 46 17.25 19.91 -5.08
C ILE A 46 16.18 18.84 -4.99
N PHE A 47 16.51 17.72 -4.33
CA PHE A 47 15.64 16.55 -4.21
C PHE A 47 15.83 15.84 -2.87
N THR A 48 14.90 14.96 -2.50
CA THR A 48 15.08 14.02 -1.37
C THR A 48 15.15 12.59 -1.90
N GLU A 49 15.55 11.62 -1.06
CA GLU A 49 15.61 10.20 -1.46
C GLU A 49 14.27 9.69 -2.05
N GLU A 50 13.14 10.25 -1.59
CA GLU A 50 11.80 9.92 -2.05
C GLU A 50 11.47 10.43 -3.46
N ASP A 51 12.26 11.33 -4.06
CA ASP A 51 12.07 11.79 -5.44
C ASP A 51 13.33 11.93 -6.31
N ALA A 52 14.41 11.25 -5.93
CA ALA A 52 15.68 11.17 -6.67
C ALA A 52 15.55 10.70 -8.14
N TYR A 53 14.45 10.04 -8.51
CA TYR A 53 14.16 9.57 -9.88
C TYR A 53 13.24 10.51 -10.70
N SER A 54 12.79 11.63 -10.12
CA SER A 54 11.94 12.58 -10.84
C SER A 54 12.72 13.31 -11.94
N ARG A 55 12.09 13.56 -13.10
CA ARG A 55 12.73 14.16 -14.29
C ARG A 55 13.42 15.51 -14.02
N HIS A 56 13.02 16.26 -12.98
CA HIS A 56 13.68 17.50 -12.57
C HIS A 56 15.10 17.31 -11.96
N VAL A 57 15.44 16.10 -11.54
CA VAL A 57 16.78 15.72 -11.03
C VAL A 57 17.73 15.41 -12.19
N SER A 58 17.22 14.79 -13.27
CA SER A 58 18.01 14.39 -14.44
C SER A 58 18.12 15.47 -15.53
N GLU A 59 17.20 16.44 -15.56
CA GLU A 59 17.24 17.57 -16.50
C GLU A 59 18.05 18.78 -16.00
N ALA A 60 18.33 18.89 -14.70
CA ALA A 60 19.12 19.99 -14.15
C ALA A 60 20.61 19.86 -14.50
N ASP A 61 21.33 21.00 -14.59
CA ASP A 61 22.77 20.99 -14.82
C ASP A 61 23.53 20.44 -13.59
N GLU A 62 23.03 20.74 -12.39
CA GLU A 62 23.45 20.17 -11.11
C GLU A 62 22.22 19.82 -10.26
N ALA A 63 22.28 18.75 -9.48
CA ALA A 63 21.21 18.36 -8.56
C ALA A 63 21.79 17.93 -7.19
N ILE A 64 21.20 18.40 -6.09
CA ILE A 64 21.70 18.18 -4.73
C ILE A 64 20.66 17.44 -3.88
N CYS A 65 21.05 16.30 -3.31
CA CYS A 65 20.21 15.58 -2.37
C CYS A 65 20.21 16.27 -1.00
N LEU A 66 19.02 16.53 -0.44
CA LEU A 66 18.83 17.06 0.90
C LEU A 66 18.73 15.95 1.98
N GLY A 67 18.89 14.68 1.60
CA GLY A 67 18.63 13.52 2.46
C GLY A 67 17.18 13.04 2.37
N ARG A 68 16.62 12.62 3.50
CA ARG A 68 15.27 12.04 3.61
C ARG A 68 14.26 13.01 4.20
N LEU A 69 12.99 12.90 3.81
CA LEU A 69 11.90 13.69 4.41
C LEU A 69 11.64 13.32 5.88
N ASP A 70 12.00 12.11 6.30
CA ASP A 70 11.90 11.61 7.69
C ASP A 70 13.20 11.74 8.50
N GLY A 71 14.27 12.28 7.91
CA GLY A 71 15.61 12.35 8.52
C GLY A 71 15.81 13.49 9.53
N GLU A 72 15.04 14.57 9.43
CA GLU A 72 15.08 15.72 10.34
C GLU A 72 13.72 15.98 11.02
N LYS A 73 13.71 16.80 12.08
CA LYS A 73 12.47 17.27 12.75
C LYS A 73 11.62 18.21 11.87
N VAL A 74 12.17 18.72 10.77
CA VAL A 74 11.53 19.68 9.86
C VAL A 74 11.77 19.18 8.45
N ASN A 75 10.76 19.28 7.58
CA ASN A 75 10.89 18.93 6.17
C ASN A 75 12.03 19.77 5.52
N PRO A 76 13.03 19.17 4.86
CA PRO A 76 14.14 19.88 4.23
C PRO A 76 13.73 21.02 3.29
N PHE A 77 12.64 20.89 2.53
CA PHE A 77 12.11 21.94 1.66
C PHE A 77 11.49 23.15 2.42
N LEU A 78 11.35 23.05 3.75
CA LEU A 78 10.91 24.12 4.64
C LEU A 78 12.04 24.60 5.58
N ASN A 79 13.23 24.00 5.53
CA ASN A 79 14.36 24.37 6.38
C ASN A 79 15.14 25.54 5.76
N ILE A 80 14.72 26.77 6.06
CA ILE A 80 15.34 28.04 5.60
C ILE A 80 16.86 28.03 5.71
N LYS A 81 17.41 27.56 6.84
CA LYS A 81 18.85 27.57 7.11
C LYS A 81 19.59 26.60 6.17
N LEU A 82 19.09 25.36 6.07
CA LEU A 82 19.63 24.35 5.17
C LEU A 82 19.63 24.84 3.71
N LEU A 83 18.51 25.39 3.24
CA LEU A 83 18.38 25.83 1.85
C LEU A 83 19.31 27.00 1.50
N VAL A 84 19.46 27.98 2.40
CA VAL A 84 20.41 29.09 2.21
C VAL A 84 21.86 28.61 2.28
N GLU A 85 22.19 27.66 3.16
CA GLU A 85 23.54 27.08 3.25
C GLU A 85 23.89 26.24 2.01
N VAL A 86 22.99 25.37 1.56
CA VAL A 86 23.18 24.55 0.35
C VAL A 86 23.31 25.44 -0.89
N ALA A 87 22.50 26.49 -1.03
CA ALA A 87 22.59 27.44 -2.14
C ALA A 87 23.92 28.24 -2.15
N LYS A 88 24.43 28.65 -0.97
CA LYS A 88 25.77 29.23 -0.83
C LYS A 88 26.87 28.26 -1.27
N ASN A 89 26.80 27.01 -0.80
CA ASN A 89 27.77 25.97 -1.13
C ASN A 89 27.74 25.61 -2.63
N ALA A 90 26.55 25.64 -3.24
CA ALA A 90 26.34 25.54 -4.69
C ALA A 90 26.72 26.80 -5.47
N LYS A 91 27.15 27.88 -4.81
CA LYS A 91 27.54 29.16 -5.42
C LYS A 91 26.45 29.72 -6.35
N ALA A 92 25.21 29.69 -5.91
CA ALA A 92 24.11 30.31 -6.64
C ALA A 92 24.21 31.84 -6.58
N ASP A 93 23.85 32.52 -7.67
CA ASP A 93 23.67 33.98 -7.68
C ASP A 93 22.26 34.36 -7.20
N ALA A 94 21.30 33.46 -7.42
CA ALA A 94 19.88 33.68 -7.16
C ALA A 94 19.14 32.40 -6.74
N ILE A 95 18.06 32.54 -5.97
CA ILE A 95 17.14 31.46 -5.60
C ILE A 95 15.77 31.70 -6.22
N HIS A 96 15.26 30.70 -6.95
CA HIS A 96 13.89 30.66 -7.44
C HIS A 96 13.03 29.74 -6.56
N PRO A 97 11.99 30.23 -5.87
CA PRO A 97 11.22 29.42 -4.94
C PRO A 97 10.04 28.66 -5.59
N GLY A 98 9.66 29.00 -6.83
CA GLY A 98 8.50 28.40 -7.49
C GLY A 98 7.19 28.77 -6.77
N TYR A 99 6.36 27.77 -6.47
CA TYR A 99 5.15 27.91 -5.65
C TYR A 99 5.02 26.84 -4.57
N GLY A 100 4.27 27.16 -3.51
CA GLY A 100 4.27 26.35 -2.29
C GLY A 100 5.60 26.46 -1.53
N TYR A 101 5.84 25.51 -0.62
CA TYR A 101 7.00 25.51 0.28
C TYR A 101 7.26 26.88 0.93
N LEU A 102 8.35 27.56 0.57
CA LEU A 102 8.75 28.86 1.12
C LEU A 102 8.54 30.05 0.17
N SER A 103 7.85 29.87 -0.95
CA SER A 103 7.63 30.94 -1.95
C SER A 103 6.91 32.18 -1.43
N GLU A 104 6.09 32.03 -0.38
CA GLU A 104 5.35 33.13 0.27
C GLU A 104 5.81 33.33 1.73
N ASN A 105 7.05 32.92 2.05
CA ASN A 105 7.64 33.09 3.37
C ASN A 105 8.56 34.33 3.39
N PRO A 106 8.24 35.38 4.18
CA PRO A 106 9.04 36.60 4.21
C PRO A 106 10.42 36.39 4.86
N GLU A 107 10.53 35.53 5.88
CA GLU A 107 11.80 35.23 6.55
C GLU A 107 12.79 34.55 5.60
N PHE A 108 12.31 33.69 4.70
CA PHE A 108 13.13 33.09 3.64
C PHE A 108 13.55 34.15 2.61
N ALA A 109 12.61 35.02 2.21
CA ALA A 109 12.87 36.08 1.24
C ALA A 109 13.89 37.12 1.74
N ASP A 110 13.99 37.34 3.05
CA ASP A 110 15.05 38.15 3.67
C ASP A 110 16.33 37.35 3.93
N ALA A 111 16.25 36.12 4.44
CA ALA A 111 17.44 35.27 4.67
C ALA A 111 18.24 34.99 3.38
N VAL A 112 17.57 34.96 2.22
CA VAL A 112 18.23 34.91 0.90
C VAL A 112 18.90 36.24 0.55
N ARG A 113 18.29 37.39 0.84
CA ARG A 113 18.90 38.71 0.58
C ARG A 113 20.09 38.99 1.50
N ASP A 114 19.96 38.69 2.79
CA ASP A 114 21.03 38.75 3.80
C ASP A 114 22.21 37.81 3.48
N SER A 115 21.96 36.76 2.69
CA SER A 115 23.00 35.85 2.22
C SER A 115 23.90 36.43 1.11
N GLY A 116 23.49 37.54 0.49
CA GLY A 116 24.11 38.11 -0.70
C GLY A 116 23.57 37.56 -2.03
N MET A 117 22.59 36.66 -1.99
CA MET A 117 21.93 36.09 -3.18
C MET A 117 20.62 36.84 -3.53
N ILE A 118 20.20 36.74 -4.79
CA ILE A 118 18.95 37.36 -5.25
C ILE A 118 17.77 36.41 -5.01
N PHE A 119 16.77 36.84 -4.22
CA PHE A 119 15.48 36.14 -4.16
C PHE A 119 14.65 36.49 -5.40
N ILE A 120 14.29 35.49 -6.21
CA ILE A 120 13.50 35.69 -7.45
C ILE A 120 12.01 35.70 -7.10
N GLY A 121 11.57 36.85 -6.58
CA GLY A 121 10.21 37.10 -6.13
C GLY A 121 10.11 38.45 -5.39
N PRO A 122 8.94 38.79 -4.84
CA PRO A 122 8.73 40.05 -4.13
C PRO A 122 9.64 40.25 -2.90
N THR A 123 9.64 41.48 -2.39
CA THR A 123 10.29 41.82 -1.11
C THR A 123 9.53 41.19 0.05
N ALA A 124 10.20 40.87 1.16
CA ALA A 124 9.55 40.32 2.35
C ALA A 124 8.44 41.23 2.88
N GLN A 125 8.62 42.56 2.79
CA GLN A 125 7.57 43.53 3.11
C GLN A 125 6.34 43.39 2.21
N ALA A 126 6.50 43.19 0.90
CA ALA A 126 5.37 42.98 -0.01
C ALA A 126 4.67 41.63 0.21
N ILE A 127 5.44 40.57 0.53
CA ILE A 127 4.89 39.26 0.96
C ILE A 127 4.05 39.44 2.23
N LEU A 128 4.61 40.08 3.27
CA LEU A 128 3.95 40.27 4.56
C LEU A 128 2.70 41.17 4.49
N THR A 129 2.74 42.26 3.70
CA THR A 129 1.59 43.17 3.53
C THR A 129 0.46 42.57 2.70
N LEU A 130 0.73 41.59 1.82
CA LEU A 130 -0.28 40.95 0.99
C LEU A 130 -0.81 39.62 1.54
N GLY A 131 0.03 38.85 2.25
CA GLY A 131 -0.26 37.47 2.65
C GLY A 131 -1.24 37.31 3.82
N ASP A 132 -1.50 38.36 4.59
CA ASP A 132 -2.62 38.42 5.54
C ASP A 132 -3.78 39.22 4.93
N LYS A 133 -4.97 38.60 4.95
CA LYS A 133 -6.20 39.12 4.32
C LYS A 133 -6.76 40.35 5.04
N ARG A 134 -6.54 40.50 6.35
CA ARG A 134 -6.94 41.69 7.10
C ARG A 134 -5.99 42.84 6.78
N GLU A 135 -4.69 42.68 6.97
CA GLU A 135 -3.70 43.74 6.75
C GLU A 135 -3.69 44.20 5.29
N SER A 136 -3.83 43.29 4.32
CA SER A 136 -3.98 43.61 2.90
C SER A 136 -5.21 44.47 2.61
N LYS A 137 -6.37 44.16 3.21
CA LYS A 137 -7.63 44.93 3.03
C LYS A 137 -7.66 46.22 3.83
N GLU A 138 -7.05 46.26 5.01
CA GLU A 138 -6.79 47.49 5.77
C GLU A 138 -5.82 48.41 5.01
N TYR A 139 -4.78 47.87 4.38
CA TYR A 139 -3.87 48.64 3.54
C TYR A 139 -4.57 49.21 2.32
N LEU A 140 -5.31 48.38 1.57
CA LEU A 140 -6.03 48.81 0.37
C LEU A 140 -7.13 49.84 0.68
N SER A 141 -7.94 49.66 1.72
CA SER A 141 -8.98 50.63 2.09
C SER A 141 -8.41 52.00 2.51
N LYS A 142 -7.22 52.03 3.13
CA LYS A 142 -6.52 53.27 3.50
C LYS A 142 -5.83 53.96 2.33
N HIS A 143 -5.34 53.21 1.34
CA HIS A 143 -4.44 53.73 0.29
C HIS A 143 -5.01 53.69 -1.14
N SER A 144 -6.14 53.03 -1.40
CA SER A 144 -6.76 52.93 -2.73
C SER A 144 -8.29 52.87 -2.66
N GLN A 145 -8.95 54.02 -2.86
CA GLN A 145 -10.41 54.13 -2.92
C GLN A 145 -11.04 53.47 -4.17
N ASN A 146 -10.23 53.10 -5.17
CA ASN A 146 -10.69 52.60 -6.47
C ASN A 146 -10.72 51.06 -6.56
N VAL A 147 -10.22 50.34 -5.57
CA VAL A 147 -10.23 48.86 -5.52
C VAL A 147 -11.48 48.42 -4.74
N PRO A 148 -12.49 47.78 -5.38
CA PRO A 148 -13.68 47.35 -4.66
C PRO A 148 -13.34 46.20 -3.72
N LEU A 149 -13.54 46.39 -2.41
CA LEU A 149 -13.40 45.33 -1.42
C LEU A 149 -14.75 44.62 -1.21
N ILE A 150 -14.72 43.32 -0.93
CA ILE A 150 -15.92 42.57 -0.53
C ILE A 150 -16.46 43.20 0.78
N PRO A 151 -17.76 43.54 0.89
CA PRO A 151 -18.34 44.01 2.15
C PRO A 151 -18.10 43.00 3.27
N GLY A 152 -17.57 43.44 4.41
CA GLY A 152 -17.09 42.52 5.42
C GLY A 152 -16.64 43.21 6.71
N PHE A 153 -16.35 42.39 7.72
CA PHE A 153 -15.74 42.80 8.98
C PHE A 153 -14.32 42.25 9.05
N ALA A 154 -13.37 43.18 8.94
CA ALA A 154 -11.94 42.93 9.08
C ALA A 154 -11.42 43.34 10.47
N GLY A 155 -12.29 43.64 11.43
CA GLY A 155 -11.90 44.07 12.77
C GLY A 155 -11.06 43.04 13.52
N ARG A 156 -10.27 43.51 14.50
CA ARG A 156 -9.44 42.65 15.37
C ARG A 156 -10.20 42.06 16.56
N ASN A 157 -11.46 42.43 16.80
CA ASN A 157 -12.28 41.73 17.77
C ASN A 157 -12.64 40.33 17.24
N GLN A 158 -12.68 39.35 18.13
CA GLN A 158 -13.01 37.95 17.86
C GLN A 158 -14.16 37.43 18.74
N ASP A 159 -14.82 38.31 19.52
CA ASP A 159 -16.05 37.99 20.25
C ASP A 159 -17.14 37.49 19.30
N PRO A 160 -17.66 36.25 19.48
CA PRO A 160 -18.76 35.72 18.69
C PRO A 160 -20.00 36.63 18.65
N LEU A 161 -20.27 37.40 19.70
CA LEU A 161 -21.43 38.31 19.76
C LEU A 161 -21.24 39.58 18.92
N GLU A 162 -20.00 40.05 18.71
CA GLU A 162 -19.73 41.14 17.79
C GLU A 162 -19.70 40.64 16.34
N LEU A 163 -19.12 39.46 16.11
CA LEU A 163 -19.11 38.81 14.80
C LEU A 163 -20.53 38.42 14.32
N GLU A 164 -21.45 38.01 15.21
CA GLU A 164 -22.86 37.76 14.86
C GLU A 164 -23.62 39.04 14.48
N ARG A 165 -23.34 40.17 15.15
CA ARG A 165 -23.87 41.49 14.74
C ARG A 165 -23.32 41.89 13.38
N ALA A 166 -22.00 41.83 13.21
CA ALA A 166 -21.34 42.18 11.95
C ALA A 166 -21.86 41.33 10.77
N ALA A 167 -22.01 40.01 10.95
CA ALA A 167 -22.61 39.14 9.95
C ALA A 167 -24.08 39.50 9.63
N SER A 168 -24.83 40.00 10.61
CA SER A 168 -26.21 40.47 10.43
C SER A 168 -26.28 41.82 9.70
N GLU A 169 -25.31 42.72 9.92
CA GLU A 169 -25.16 43.99 9.21
C GLU A 169 -24.67 43.82 7.76
N ILE A 170 -23.76 42.87 7.52
CA ILE A 170 -23.34 42.43 6.17
C ILE A 170 -24.51 41.73 5.44
N GLY A 171 -25.37 41.04 6.21
CA GLY A 171 -26.49 40.25 5.74
C GLY A 171 -26.07 38.87 5.22
N TYR A 172 -26.78 37.83 5.66
CA TYR A 172 -26.53 36.44 5.26
C TYR A 172 -26.85 36.16 3.77
N PRO A 173 -26.26 35.13 3.13
CA PRO A 173 -25.14 34.34 3.63
C PRO A 173 -23.85 35.18 3.70
N VAL A 174 -22.98 34.84 4.65
CA VAL A 174 -21.63 35.40 4.82
C VAL A 174 -20.59 34.27 4.73
N MET A 175 -19.34 34.63 4.48
CA MET A 175 -18.20 33.73 4.46
C MET A 175 -17.24 34.12 5.57
N LEU A 176 -16.99 33.20 6.49
CA LEU A 176 -15.91 33.29 7.47
C LEU A 176 -14.62 32.78 6.81
N LYS A 177 -13.49 33.44 7.06
CA LYS A 177 -12.15 33.04 6.60
C LYS A 177 -11.14 33.20 7.74
N ALA A 178 -10.05 32.43 7.71
CA ALA A 178 -8.82 32.78 8.43
C ALA A 178 -8.25 34.11 7.90
N SER A 179 -7.62 34.90 8.77
CA SER A 179 -6.92 36.15 8.40
C SER A 179 -5.62 35.83 7.65
N ALA A 180 -4.79 34.96 8.25
CA ALA A 180 -3.55 34.49 7.67
C ALA A 180 -3.74 33.16 6.91
N GLY A 181 -2.92 32.94 5.88
CA GLY A 181 -2.88 31.69 5.11
C GLY A 181 -3.80 31.66 3.89
N GLY A 182 -3.66 30.62 3.07
CA GLY A 182 -4.36 30.44 1.80
C GLY A 182 -4.77 28.99 1.53
N GLY A 183 -5.26 28.71 0.32
CA GLY A 183 -5.63 27.34 -0.10
C GLY A 183 -6.91 26.79 0.55
N GLY A 184 -7.86 27.65 0.91
CA GLY A 184 -9.21 27.23 1.34
C GLY A 184 -9.37 26.74 2.79
N LYS A 185 -8.28 26.43 3.51
CA LYS A 185 -8.32 26.07 4.93
C LYS A 185 -8.88 27.23 5.77
N GLY A 186 -9.71 26.91 6.76
CA GLY A 186 -10.34 27.90 7.65
C GLY A 186 -11.50 28.69 7.02
N ILE A 187 -11.97 28.33 5.81
CA ILE A 187 -13.11 29.00 5.16
C ILE A 187 -14.43 28.27 5.48
N ARG A 188 -15.50 29.02 5.79
CA ARG A 188 -16.87 28.49 6.02
C ARG A 188 -17.94 29.42 5.46
N ILE A 189 -18.98 28.86 4.85
CA ILE A 189 -20.17 29.62 4.40
C ILE A 189 -21.24 29.52 5.50
N ILE A 190 -21.56 30.66 6.11
CA ILE A 190 -22.57 30.79 7.16
C ILE A 190 -23.87 31.29 6.50
N ARG A 191 -24.92 30.47 6.49
CA ARG A 191 -26.20 30.80 5.86
C ARG A 191 -27.22 31.44 6.81
N GLU A 192 -27.05 31.24 8.12
CA GLU A 192 -27.95 31.72 9.19
C GLU A 192 -27.16 31.92 10.50
N SER A 193 -27.58 32.85 11.35
CA SER A 193 -26.78 33.30 12.51
C SER A 193 -26.51 32.20 13.54
N GLY A 194 -27.49 31.32 13.79
CA GLY A 194 -27.38 30.22 14.75
C GLY A 194 -26.24 29.23 14.48
N THR A 195 -25.68 29.22 13.26
CA THR A 195 -24.52 28.40 12.89
C THR A 195 -23.17 29.11 13.08
N LEU A 196 -23.14 30.45 13.19
CA LEU A 196 -21.93 31.26 13.15
C LEU A 196 -20.93 30.90 14.25
N LYS A 197 -21.40 30.80 15.51
CA LYS A 197 -20.52 30.52 16.65
C LYS A 197 -19.81 29.16 16.54
N ALA A 198 -20.53 28.12 16.13
CA ALA A 198 -19.96 26.77 16.02
C ALA A 198 -18.93 26.69 14.88
N GLU A 199 -19.20 27.30 13.73
CA GLU A 199 -18.22 27.34 12.63
C GLU A 199 -17.06 28.30 12.90
N LEU A 200 -17.25 29.35 13.70
CA LEU A 200 -16.15 30.20 14.19
C LEU A 200 -15.18 29.40 15.06
N GLU A 201 -15.67 28.71 16.10
CA GLU A 201 -14.84 27.86 16.96
C GLU A 201 -14.08 26.79 16.14
N ARG A 202 -14.71 26.23 15.10
CA ARG A 202 -14.06 25.28 14.17
C ARG A 202 -13.01 25.95 13.28
N ALA A 203 -13.28 27.11 12.70
CA ALA A 203 -12.38 27.82 11.78
C ALA A 203 -11.17 28.42 12.50
N GLN A 204 -11.37 29.06 13.65
CA GLN A 204 -10.27 29.56 14.51
C GLN A 204 -9.35 28.41 14.93
N SER A 205 -9.93 27.26 15.31
CA SER A 205 -9.17 26.04 15.60
C SER A 205 -8.37 25.51 14.40
N GLU A 206 -8.87 25.68 13.16
CA GLU A 206 -8.25 25.24 11.90
C GLU A 206 -7.11 26.17 11.47
N ALA A 207 -7.33 27.48 11.57
CA ALA A 207 -6.32 28.51 11.36
C ALA A 207 -5.16 28.38 12.36
N GLN A 208 -5.45 28.18 13.64
CA GLN A 208 -4.43 28.07 14.68
C GLN A 208 -3.48 26.87 14.50
N ARG A 209 -3.97 25.75 13.94
CA ARG A 209 -3.11 24.59 13.58
C ARG A 209 -2.39 24.77 12.25
N SER A 210 -3.03 25.39 11.25
CA SER A 210 -2.48 25.50 9.89
C SER A 210 -1.47 26.64 9.74
N PHE A 211 -1.70 27.75 10.43
CA PHE A 211 -1.04 29.04 10.21
C PHE A 211 -0.52 29.69 11.50
N GLY A 212 -0.68 29.04 12.65
CA GLY A 212 -0.19 29.56 13.95
C GLY A 212 -1.00 30.73 14.52
N SER A 213 -2.09 31.15 13.87
CA SER A 213 -2.97 32.23 14.31
C SER A 213 -4.43 31.80 14.28
N SER A 214 -5.19 32.09 15.34
CA SER A 214 -6.62 31.83 15.44
C SER A 214 -7.50 32.90 14.78
N ASP A 215 -6.93 33.98 14.25
CA ASP A 215 -7.70 35.14 13.80
C ASP A 215 -8.52 34.87 12.52
N CYS A 216 -9.78 35.27 12.55
CA CYS A 216 -10.72 35.19 11.44
C CYS A 216 -11.28 36.58 11.03
N ILE A 217 -11.75 36.65 9.79
CA ILE A 217 -12.48 37.77 9.19
C ILE A 217 -13.82 37.29 8.61
N LEU A 218 -14.80 38.19 8.51
CA LEU A 218 -16.09 37.93 7.86
C LEU A 218 -16.21 38.72 6.56
N GLU A 219 -16.75 38.09 5.52
CA GLU A 219 -16.98 38.69 4.20
C GLU A 219 -18.39 38.33 3.70
N LYS A 220 -18.97 39.14 2.81
CA LYS A 220 -20.21 38.79 2.12
C LYS A 220 -19.97 37.59 1.20
N TYR A 221 -20.77 36.52 1.33
CA TYR A 221 -20.68 35.40 0.39
C TYR A 221 -21.38 35.75 -0.94
N ILE A 222 -20.66 35.57 -2.04
CA ILE A 222 -21.14 35.84 -3.41
C ILE A 222 -21.51 34.52 -4.07
N GLU A 223 -22.79 34.15 -4.03
CA GLU A 223 -23.27 32.85 -4.53
C GLU A 223 -23.14 32.72 -6.06
N ALA A 224 -23.38 33.83 -6.78
CA ALA A 224 -23.18 33.95 -8.22
C ALA A 224 -21.73 34.31 -8.58
N GLY A 225 -20.76 33.78 -7.83
CA GLY A 225 -19.36 34.16 -7.92
C GLY A 225 -18.58 33.42 -9.00
N LYS A 226 -17.75 34.15 -9.74
CA LYS A 226 -16.64 33.62 -10.54
C LYS A 226 -15.31 34.07 -9.95
N HIS A 227 -14.37 33.15 -9.75
CA HIS A 227 -12.98 33.52 -9.52
C HIS A 227 -12.38 33.98 -10.86
N VAL A 228 -11.77 35.16 -10.87
CA VAL A 228 -10.97 35.70 -11.98
C VAL A 228 -9.63 36.16 -11.42
N GLU A 229 -8.54 35.79 -12.09
CA GLU A 229 -7.17 36.08 -11.68
C GLU A 229 -6.47 37.03 -12.66
N VAL A 230 -5.66 37.95 -12.14
CA VAL A 230 -4.90 38.93 -12.93
C VAL A 230 -3.40 38.76 -12.67
N GLN A 231 -2.69 38.18 -13.64
CA GLN A 231 -1.24 37.94 -13.56
C GLN A 231 -0.48 39.26 -13.72
N ILE A 232 0.21 39.70 -12.67
CA ILE A 232 1.08 40.87 -12.68
C ILE A 232 2.56 40.48 -12.68
N VAL A 233 3.40 41.36 -13.23
CA VAL A 233 4.86 41.33 -13.08
C VAL A 233 5.34 42.75 -12.75
N GLY A 234 6.18 42.87 -11.73
CA GLY A 234 6.74 44.15 -11.27
C GLY A 234 8.27 44.17 -11.27
N ASP A 235 8.84 45.36 -11.45
CA ASP A 235 10.28 45.60 -11.36
C ASP A 235 10.67 46.56 -10.23
N LYS A 236 11.95 46.50 -9.85
CA LYS A 236 12.57 47.32 -8.79
C LYS A 236 12.63 48.82 -9.09
N HIS A 237 12.20 49.24 -10.28
CA HIS A 237 12.10 50.66 -10.68
C HIS A 237 10.68 51.19 -10.41
N GLY A 238 9.79 50.36 -9.84
CA GLY A 238 8.41 50.69 -9.47
C GLY A 238 7.40 50.49 -10.59
N ARG A 239 7.81 49.91 -11.72
CA ARG A 239 6.90 49.61 -12.82
C ARG A 239 6.22 48.27 -12.56
N VAL A 240 4.88 48.27 -12.59
CA VAL A 240 4.08 47.03 -12.63
C VAL A 240 3.26 47.00 -13.91
N LEU A 241 3.41 45.87 -14.61
CA LEU A 241 2.69 45.41 -15.78
C LEU A 241 1.65 44.37 -15.36
N SER A 242 0.52 44.33 -16.05
CA SER A 242 -0.40 43.20 -16.03
C SER A 242 -0.41 42.51 -17.39
N LEU A 243 -0.53 41.19 -17.37
CA LEU A 243 -0.70 40.37 -18.56
C LEU A 243 -2.22 40.21 -18.79
N PHE A 244 -2.70 40.91 -19.83
CA PHE A 244 -4.12 41.17 -20.17
C PHE A 244 -4.87 42.16 -19.26
N GLU A 245 -5.34 41.70 -18.10
CA GLU A 245 -6.47 42.37 -17.42
C GLU A 245 -6.04 43.61 -16.64
N ARG A 246 -6.91 44.62 -16.61
CA ARG A 246 -6.51 46.01 -16.28
C ARG A 246 -6.43 46.33 -14.79
N GLU A 247 -5.77 45.48 -14.00
CA GLU A 247 -5.31 45.84 -12.66
C GLU A 247 -3.79 46.05 -12.68
N CYS A 248 -3.33 47.26 -12.34
CA CYS A 248 -1.93 47.49 -11.96
C CYS A 248 -1.80 48.47 -10.79
N SER A 249 -2.91 48.88 -10.18
CA SER A 249 -2.95 49.85 -9.09
C SER A 249 -2.43 49.23 -7.81
N ILE A 250 -2.88 48.01 -7.49
CA ILE A 250 -2.51 47.26 -6.28
C ILE A 250 -1.00 47.00 -6.28
N GLY A 251 -0.46 46.45 -7.38
CA GLY A 251 0.97 46.18 -7.49
C GLY A 251 1.85 47.43 -7.40
N ARG A 252 1.43 48.56 -7.99
CA ARG A 252 2.18 49.85 -7.90
C ARG A 252 2.14 50.43 -6.49
N LEU A 253 1.02 50.26 -5.77
CA LEU A 253 0.79 50.81 -4.43
C LEU A 253 1.77 50.29 -3.38
N ILE A 254 2.30 49.08 -3.58
CA ILE A 254 3.26 48.39 -2.70
C ILE A 254 4.68 48.27 -3.31
N ARG A 255 4.89 48.80 -4.52
CA ARG A 255 6.12 48.60 -5.33
C ARG A 255 6.46 47.11 -5.47
N TYR A 256 5.50 46.34 -5.99
CA TYR A 256 5.65 44.89 -6.17
C TYR A 256 6.81 44.54 -7.13
N GLU A 257 7.54 43.47 -6.82
CA GLU A 257 8.68 42.96 -7.59
C GLU A 257 8.47 41.48 -7.94
N GLY A 258 8.94 41.03 -9.11
CA GLY A 258 8.75 39.65 -9.57
C GLY A 258 7.32 39.40 -10.11
N ALA A 259 6.94 38.14 -10.22
CA ALA A 259 5.61 37.71 -10.69
C ALA A 259 4.70 37.37 -9.51
N GLY A 260 3.45 37.81 -9.59
CA GLY A 260 2.39 37.60 -8.61
C GLY A 260 1.01 37.67 -9.25
N THR A 261 -0.03 37.23 -8.55
CA THR A 261 -1.38 37.17 -9.13
C THR A 261 -2.43 37.75 -8.19
N VAL A 262 -3.20 38.71 -8.69
CA VAL A 262 -4.28 39.39 -7.96
C VAL A 262 -5.58 38.61 -8.17
N GLU A 263 -6.20 38.16 -7.09
CA GLU A 263 -7.44 37.39 -7.12
C GLU A 263 -8.69 38.29 -6.99
N PHE A 264 -9.71 38.02 -7.79
CA PHE A 264 -11.01 38.70 -7.76
C PHE A 264 -12.17 37.72 -7.75
N ILE A 265 -13.24 38.06 -7.02
CA ILE A 265 -14.55 37.44 -7.18
C ILE A 265 -15.45 38.37 -8.00
N VAL A 266 -16.02 37.86 -9.09
CA VAL A 266 -16.99 38.55 -9.94
C VAL A 266 -18.38 37.99 -9.67
N ASP A 267 -19.28 38.82 -9.15
CA ASP A 267 -20.70 38.55 -9.06
C ASP A 267 -21.32 38.72 -10.46
N VAL A 268 -21.68 37.61 -11.11
CA VAL A 268 -22.24 37.64 -12.48
C VAL A 268 -23.67 38.19 -12.52
N THR A 269 -24.38 38.20 -11.38
CA THR A 269 -25.76 38.70 -11.27
C THR A 269 -25.77 40.20 -11.00
N ALA A 270 -24.89 40.68 -10.11
CA ALA A 270 -24.76 42.11 -9.81
C ALA A 270 -23.87 42.87 -10.79
N ALA A 271 -23.15 42.16 -11.69
CA ALA A 271 -22.13 42.69 -12.60
C ALA A 271 -21.04 43.51 -11.87
N LYS A 272 -20.59 43.02 -10.71
CA LYS A 272 -19.57 43.66 -9.85
C LYS A 272 -18.41 42.71 -9.60
N PHE A 273 -17.19 43.24 -9.58
CA PHE A 273 -16.00 42.53 -9.14
C PHE A 273 -15.54 43.07 -7.78
N TYR A 274 -14.91 42.22 -6.98
CA TYR A 274 -14.34 42.58 -5.68
C TYR A 274 -13.02 41.84 -5.44
N PHE A 275 -12.08 42.51 -4.79
CA PHE A 275 -10.77 41.97 -4.44
C PHE A 275 -10.85 40.84 -3.39
N LEU A 276 -10.18 39.72 -3.65
CA LEU A 276 -9.99 38.61 -2.73
C LEU A 276 -8.66 38.76 -1.97
N GLU A 277 -7.54 38.53 -2.65
CA GLU A 277 -6.17 38.51 -2.12
C GLU A 277 -5.13 38.69 -3.24
N VAL A 278 -3.83 38.64 -2.92
CA VAL A 278 -2.74 38.59 -3.91
C VAL A 278 -1.80 37.45 -3.55
N ASN A 279 -1.65 36.47 -4.45
CA ASN A 279 -0.63 35.44 -4.34
C ASN A 279 0.73 36.06 -4.65
N SER A 280 1.65 35.96 -3.69
CA SER A 280 2.94 36.67 -3.67
C SER A 280 4.05 35.93 -4.44
N ARG A 281 3.66 35.17 -5.48
CA ARG A 281 4.48 34.19 -6.19
C ARG A 281 3.94 33.94 -7.60
N ILE A 282 4.72 33.26 -8.43
CA ILE A 282 4.21 32.67 -9.68
C ILE A 282 3.09 31.64 -9.37
N GLN A 283 2.00 31.68 -10.12
CA GLN A 283 0.87 30.75 -9.99
C GLN A 283 1.14 29.41 -10.68
N VAL A 284 0.34 28.40 -10.37
CA VAL A 284 0.45 27.06 -10.98
C VAL A 284 0.00 27.10 -12.44
N GLU A 285 -1.09 27.84 -12.68
CA GLU A 285 -1.78 28.14 -13.94
C GLU A 285 -1.08 29.21 -14.82
N HIS A 286 0.11 29.70 -14.45
CA HIS A 286 0.81 30.68 -15.29
C HIS A 286 0.95 30.26 -16.78
N PRO A 287 1.10 28.97 -17.18
CA PRO A 287 1.26 28.61 -18.59
C PRO A 287 0.09 29.03 -19.49
N ILE A 288 -1.17 29.05 -19.02
CA ILE A 288 -2.26 29.54 -19.87
C ILE A 288 -2.08 31.02 -20.24
N THR A 289 -1.53 31.82 -19.33
CA THR A 289 -1.18 33.22 -19.62
C THR A 289 -0.06 33.30 -20.65
N GLU A 290 0.94 32.42 -20.58
CA GLU A 290 2.03 32.35 -21.57
C GLU A 290 1.51 31.99 -22.97
N GLU A 291 0.65 30.97 -23.09
CA GLU A 291 0.14 30.50 -24.39
C GLU A 291 -0.70 31.54 -25.15
N VAL A 292 -1.43 32.42 -24.43
CA VAL A 292 -2.22 33.51 -25.04
C VAL A 292 -1.52 34.87 -25.07
N THR A 293 -0.44 35.11 -24.31
CA THR A 293 0.38 36.34 -24.43
C THR A 293 1.51 36.17 -25.45
N GLY A 294 2.07 34.97 -25.54
CA GLY A 294 3.36 34.74 -26.18
C GLY A 294 4.55 35.23 -25.34
N VAL A 295 4.49 35.20 -24.01
CA VAL A 295 5.55 35.71 -23.11
C VAL A 295 5.94 34.65 -22.06
N ASP A 296 7.23 34.46 -21.81
CA ASP A 296 7.74 33.57 -20.75
C ASP A 296 7.81 34.33 -19.41
N ILE A 297 6.96 33.95 -18.45
CA ILE A 297 6.81 34.62 -17.16
C ILE A 297 8.02 34.34 -16.25
N VAL A 298 8.61 33.15 -16.33
CA VAL A 298 9.85 32.81 -15.59
C VAL A 298 11.03 33.61 -16.14
N ALA A 299 11.09 33.84 -17.46
CA ALA A 299 12.10 34.70 -18.06
C ALA A 299 11.92 36.17 -17.66
N LEU A 300 10.67 36.65 -17.57
CA LEU A 300 10.39 37.97 -16.99
C LEU A 300 10.84 38.06 -15.53
N GLN A 301 10.59 37.05 -14.69
CA GLN A 301 11.07 37.02 -13.30
C GLN A 301 12.60 37.13 -13.23
N LEU A 302 13.33 36.35 -14.04
CA LEU A 302 14.79 36.39 -14.10
C LEU A 302 15.33 37.73 -14.63
N PHE A 303 14.64 38.35 -15.58
CA PHE A 303 14.98 39.67 -16.13
C PHE A 303 14.81 40.80 -15.09
N VAL A 304 13.68 40.86 -14.38
CA VAL A 304 13.47 41.90 -13.35
C VAL A 304 14.35 41.65 -12.11
N ALA A 305 14.60 40.40 -11.73
CA ALA A 305 15.52 40.03 -10.66
C ALA A 305 16.98 40.40 -10.98
N SER A 306 17.42 40.22 -12.24
CA SER A 306 18.71 40.74 -12.74
C SER A 306 18.76 42.28 -12.74
N GLY A 307 17.61 42.94 -12.68
CA GLY A 307 17.45 44.38 -12.53
C GLY A 307 16.97 45.13 -13.77
N GLY A 308 16.46 44.42 -14.78
CA GLY A 308 15.91 45.01 -16.01
C GLY A 308 14.66 45.85 -15.75
N LYS A 309 14.27 46.67 -16.74
CA LYS A 309 13.04 47.48 -16.68
C LYS A 309 12.00 46.90 -17.61
N LEU A 310 10.76 46.77 -17.15
CA LEU A 310 9.66 46.26 -17.97
C LEU A 310 9.32 47.20 -19.14
N ASP A 311 9.65 48.50 -19.03
CA ASP A 311 9.52 49.48 -20.13
C ASP A 311 10.63 49.38 -21.20
N ASP A 312 11.70 48.62 -20.97
CA ASP A 312 12.70 48.29 -22.01
C ASP A 312 12.18 47.17 -22.95
N LEU A 313 11.05 46.52 -22.62
CA LEU A 313 10.47 45.39 -23.34
C LEU A 313 9.20 45.77 -24.12
N PRO A 314 8.88 45.10 -25.25
CA PRO A 314 7.74 45.44 -26.12
C PRO A 314 6.37 44.96 -25.56
N LEU A 315 6.12 45.16 -24.27
CA LEU A 315 4.99 44.60 -23.52
C LEU A 315 3.78 45.57 -23.39
N SER A 316 3.87 46.78 -23.93
CA SER A 316 2.90 47.85 -23.67
C SER A 316 1.50 47.63 -24.26
N ASN A 317 1.36 46.73 -25.24
CA ASN A 317 0.13 46.49 -26.00
C ASN A 317 -0.19 44.98 -26.12
N LEU A 318 -0.03 44.21 -25.03
CA LEU A 318 -0.42 42.80 -25.01
C LEU A 318 -1.93 42.63 -25.21
N SER A 319 -2.31 41.70 -26.09
CA SER A 319 -3.70 41.35 -26.39
C SER A 319 -3.86 39.83 -26.41
N GLN A 320 -4.97 39.30 -25.89
CA GLN A 320 -5.21 37.87 -25.82
C GLN A 320 -5.29 37.21 -27.21
N ASN A 321 -4.26 36.43 -27.55
CA ASN A 321 -4.15 35.75 -28.83
C ASN A 321 -4.77 34.36 -28.75
N GLY A 322 -6.08 34.26 -28.96
CA GLY A 322 -6.85 33.02 -28.90
C GLY A 322 -7.30 32.65 -27.48
N HIS A 323 -7.36 31.36 -27.16
CA HIS A 323 -7.76 30.86 -25.85
C HIS A 323 -6.93 29.63 -25.48
N ALA A 324 -6.47 29.59 -24.22
CA ALA A 324 -5.79 28.43 -23.66
C ALA A 324 -6.62 27.84 -22.52
N ILE A 325 -6.54 26.51 -22.33
CA ILE A 325 -7.15 25.79 -21.22
C ILE A 325 -6.06 24.91 -20.60
N GLU A 326 -5.94 24.96 -19.28
CA GLU A 326 -5.15 24.01 -18.48
C GLU A 326 -6.07 22.96 -17.87
N CYS A 327 -5.59 21.72 -17.78
CA CYS A 327 -6.19 20.64 -17.02
C CYS A 327 -5.09 19.94 -16.22
N ARG A 328 -5.24 19.93 -14.89
CA ARG A 328 -4.30 19.31 -13.96
C ARG A 328 -4.68 17.86 -13.74
N VAL A 329 -3.89 16.94 -14.30
CA VAL A 329 -4.08 15.51 -14.08
C VAL A 329 -3.48 15.16 -12.72
N TYR A 330 -4.34 14.74 -11.80
CA TYR A 330 -3.97 14.31 -10.45
C TYR A 330 -4.10 12.79 -10.30
N ALA A 331 -3.21 12.20 -9.52
CA ALA A 331 -3.35 10.85 -8.97
C ALA A 331 -4.41 10.86 -7.86
N GLU A 332 -5.69 10.92 -8.25
CA GLU A 332 -6.83 11.00 -7.36
C GLU A 332 -8.04 10.26 -7.93
N ASN A 333 -8.98 9.91 -7.06
CA ASN A 333 -10.15 9.11 -7.40
C ASN A 333 -11.47 9.89 -7.16
N PRO A 334 -12.03 10.55 -8.18
CA PRO A 334 -13.28 11.29 -8.08
C PRO A 334 -14.44 10.46 -7.51
N GLN A 335 -14.57 9.18 -7.88
CA GLN A 335 -15.63 8.28 -7.41
C GLN A 335 -15.58 8.02 -5.90
N ARG A 336 -14.43 8.22 -5.26
CA ARG A 336 -14.24 8.06 -3.81
C ARG A 336 -14.28 9.39 -3.04
N GLY A 337 -14.62 10.49 -3.73
CA GLY A 337 -14.57 11.84 -3.15
C GLY A 337 -13.20 12.52 -3.31
N PHE A 338 -12.57 12.36 -4.47
CA PHE A 338 -11.27 12.95 -4.81
C PHE A 338 -10.14 12.57 -3.84
N LEU A 339 -10.14 11.33 -3.36
CA LEU A 339 -9.04 10.81 -2.55
C LEU A 339 -7.80 10.61 -3.43
N PRO A 340 -6.62 11.16 -3.08
CA PRO A 340 -5.37 10.76 -3.70
C PRO A 340 -5.10 9.25 -3.71
N GLU A 341 -4.50 8.79 -4.81
CA GLU A 341 -4.17 7.40 -5.12
C GLU A 341 -2.64 7.24 -5.18
N LEU A 342 -2.10 6.15 -4.62
CA LEU A 342 -0.64 5.91 -4.52
C LEU A 342 -0.21 4.66 -5.28
N GLY A 343 1.05 4.63 -5.70
CA GLY A 343 1.66 3.50 -6.42
C GLY A 343 2.40 3.93 -7.69
N THR A 344 2.61 3.00 -8.62
CA THR A 344 3.51 3.22 -9.77
C THR A 344 2.75 3.56 -11.06
N ILE A 345 3.20 4.59 -11.77
CA ILE A 345 2.76 4.90 -13.14
C ILE A 345 3.53 3.99 -14.10
N HIS A 346 2.99 2.80 -14.36
CA HIS A 346 3.58 1.76 -15.21
C HIS A 346 3.84 2.22 -16.65
N TYR A 347 3.06 3.16 -17.17
CA TYR A 347 3.29 3.77 -18.48
C TYR A 347 2.73 5.19 -18.54
N TRP A 348 3.59 6.14 -18.94
CA TRP A 348 3.26 7.53 -19.21
C TRP A 348 3.58 7.87 -20.67
N GLN A 349 2.61 8.42 -21.39
CA GLN A 349 2.76 8.86 -22.77
C GLN A 349 1.84 10.08 -23.06
N PRO A 350 2.42 11.27 -23.33
CA PRO A 350 1.70 12.41 -23.88
C PRO A 350 0.99 12.10 -25.21
N ALA A 351 -0.10 12.82 -25.50
CA ALA A 351 -0.83 12.68 -26.75
C ALA A 351 0.03 13.11 -27.95
N GLY A 352 0.10 12.25 -28.98
CA GLY A 352 0.99 12.47 -30.13
C GLY A 352 0.54 13.60 -31.08
N PRO A 353 1.46 14.11 -31.94
CA PRO A 353 1.25 15.30 -32.79
C PRO A 353 0.11 15.20 -33.81
N ASN A 354 -0.43 14.00 -34.04
CA ASN A 354 -1.60 13.77 -34.89
C ASN A 354 -2.94 14.14 -34.22
N ILE A 355 -2.96 14.33 -32.90
CA ILE A 355 -4.16 14.67 -32.10
C ILE A 355 -4.26 16.18 -31.91
N ALA A 356 -3.14 16.79 -31.55
CA ALA A 356 -2.93 18.23 -31.51
C ALA A 356 -1.46 18.50 -31.79
N ARG A 357 -1.13 19.64 -32.41
CA ARG A 357 0.25 19.99 -32.74
C ARG A 357 1.06 20.28 -31.47
N GLU A 358 2.36 20.02 -31.53
CA GLU A 358 3.34 20.32 -30.47
C GLU A 358 3.41 21.81 -30.09
N ASP A 359 2.94 22.71 -30.98
CA ASP A 359 2.86 24.15 -30.73
C ASP A 359 1.44 24.66 -30.40
N GLU A 360 0.53 23.73 -30.13
CA GLU A 360 -0.82 23.99 -29.66
C GLU A 360 -1.20 23.17 -28.41
N THR A 361 -0.25 22.37 -27.89
CA THR A 361 -0.41 21.51 -26.72
C THR A 361 0.92 21.39 -25.99
N ARG A 362 0.90 21.59 -24.67
CA ARG A 362 2.06 21.68 -23.79
C ARG A 362 1.87 20.82 -22.54
N TYR A 363 2.93 20.14 -22.13
CA TYR A 363 2.96 19.29 -20.94
C TYR A 363 4.04 19.79 -19.96
N GLU A 364 3.61 20.25 -18.78
CA GLU A 364 4.49 20.45 -17.63
C GLU A 364 4.31 19.25 -16.69
N THR A 365 5.30 18.36 -16.68
CA THR A 365 5.31 17.15 -15.84
C THR A 365 6.74 16.74 -15.54
N ALA A 366 6.96 16.24 -14.33
CA ALA A 366 8.23 15.62 -13.91
C ALA A 366 8.10 14.11 -13.67
N VAL A 367 7.01 13.50 -14.16
CA VAL A 367 6.73 12.07 -14.16
C VAL A 367 7.30 11.42 -15.43
N ILE A 368 7.80 10.21 -15.26
CA ILE A 368 8.17 9.26 -16.33
C ILE A 368 7.53 7.89 -16.08
N SER A 369 7.58 7.00 -17.07
CA SER A 369 7.19 5.60 -16.86
C SER A 369 8.06 4.97 -15.77
N GLY A 370 7.42 4.33 -14.77
CA GLY A 370 8.07 3.81 -13.57
C GLY A 370 8.06 4.74 -12.35
N THR A 371 7.54 5.97 -12.44
CA THR A 371 7.47 6.89 -11.28
C THR A 371 6.51 6.36 -10.21
N GLU A 372 6.95 6.37 -8.95
CA GLU A 372 6.09 6.10 -7.79
C GLU A 372 5.47 7.40 -7.25
N VAL A 373 4.15 7.44 -7.15
CA VAL A 373 3.39 8.49 -6.46
C VAL A 373 3.25 8.08 -4.99
N THR A 374 3.82 8.88 -4.10
CA THR A 374 3.89 8.64 -2.66
C THR A 374 3.16 9.73 -1.88
N MET A 375 2.75 9.44 -0.64
CA MET A 375 2.09 10.42 0.26
C MET A 375 2.98 11.58 0.72
N SER A 376 4.24 11.61 0.28
CA SER A 376 5.26 12.59 0.65
C SER A 376 5.10 13.95 -0.04
N PHE A 377 4.40 14.00 -1.17
CA PHE A 377 4.36 15.15 -2.07
C PHE A 377 2.93 15.54 -2.47
N ASP A 378 2.82 16.32 -3.56
CA ASP A 378 1.56 16.70 -4.21
C ASP A 378 1.17 15.62 -5.25
N PRO A 379 -0.12 15.25 -5.43
CA PRO A 379 -0.52 14.18 -6.34
C PRO A 379 -0.61 14.60 -7.81
N MET A 380 -0.27 15.85 -8.15
CA MET A 380 -0.29 16.33 -9.53
C MET A 380 0.74 15.60 -10.41
N ILE A 381 0.25 14.83 -11.38
CA ILE A 381 1.03 14.08 -12.36
C ILE A 381 1.53 15.01 -13.46
N ALA A 382 0.63 15.85 -14.00
CA ALA A 382 0.93 16.76 -15.10
C ALA A 382 -0.06 17.93 -15.17
N LYS A 383 0.42 19.09 -15.61
CA LYS A 383 -0.42 20.11 -16.23
C LYS A 383 -0.42 19.88 -17.73
N ILE A 384 -1.59 19.66 -18.28
CA ILE A 384 -1.82 19.59 -19.72
C ILE A 384 -2.45 20.92 -20.11
N ILE A 385 -1.81 21.65 -21.02
CA ILE A 385 -2.30 22.93 -21.52
C ILE A 385 -2.52 22.79 -23.02
N VAL A 386 -3.66 23.26 -23.53
CA VAL A 386 -3.91 23.35 -24.98
C VAL A 386 -4.27 24.78 -25.36
N TRP A 387 -3.82 25.19 -26.55
CA TRP A 387 -4.17 26.46 -27.18
C TRP A 387 -5.05 26.24 -28.41
N ALA A 388 -6.04 27.12 -28.62
CA ALA A 388 -6.79 27.21 -29.87
C ALA A 388 -7.27 28.65 -30.17
N PRO A 389 -7.73 28.94 -31.40
CA PRO A 389 -8.23 30.28 -31.75
C PRO A 389 -9.44 30.77 -30.92
N ASN A 390 -10.19 29.88 -30.27
CA ASN A 390 -11.33 30.23 -29.41
C ASN A 390 -11.58 29.13 -28.34
N ARG A 391 -12.39 29.45 -27.32
CA ARG A 391 -12.69 28.54 -26.19
C ARG A 391 -13.31 27.22 -26.60
N GLU A 392 -14.23 27.22 -27.55
CA GLU A 392 -14.95 26.02 -28.00
C GLU A 392 -14.00 25.03 -28.72
N ALA A 393 -13.07 25.55 -29.52
CA ALA A 393 -11.99 24.77 -30.12
C ALA A 393 -10.97 24.29 -29.08
N ALA A 394 -10.68 25.08 -28.05
CA ALA A 394 -9.80 24.69 -26.94
C ALA A 394 -10.43 23.55 -26.11
N ILE A 395 -11.74 23.61 -25.81
CA ILE A 395 -12.47 22.52 -25.13
C ILE A 395 -12.37 21.22 -25.94
N ARG A 396 -12.74 21.24 -27.22
CA ARG A 396 -12.62 20.05 -28.10
C ARG A 396 -11.20 19.49 -28.14
N LYS A 397 -10.19 20.36 -28.25
CA LYS A 397 -8.78 19.97 -28.27
C LYS A 397 -8.36 19.35 -26.94
N MET A 398 -8.75 19.93 -25.81
CA MET A 398 -8.42 19.41 -24.48
C MET A 398 -9.05 18.03 -24.25
N VAL A 399 -10.33 17.84 -24.62
CA VAL A 399 -10.98 16.53 -24.53
C VAL A 399 -10.23 15.49 -25.36
N ALA A 400 -9.84 15.82 -26.60
CA ALA A 400 -9.08 14.91 -27.46
C ALA A 400 -7.66 14.61 -26.92
N VAL A 401 -6.97 15.61 -26.38
CA VAL A 401 -5.62 15.47 -25.79
C VAL A 401 -5.67 14.66 -24.49
N LEU A 402 -6.63 14.92 -23.60
CA LEU A 402 -6.88 14.10 -22.41
C LEU A 402 -7.18 12.66 -22.80
N ALA A 403 -8.08 12.43 -23.77
CA ALA A 403 -8.44 11.09 -24.23
C ALA A 403 -7.23 10.29 -24.76
N HIS A 404 -6.27 10.94 -25.42
CA HIS A 404 -5.08 10.29 -26.01
C HIS A 404 -3.82 10.35 -25.14
N THR A 405 -3.89 10.91 -23.93
CA THR A 405 -2.79 10.85 -22.95
C THR A 405 -2.88 9.54 -22.18
N ALA A 406 -1.88 8.66 -22.30
CA ALA A 406 -1.86 7.42 -21.52
C ALA A 406 -1.15 7.65 -20.19
N CYS A 407 -1.89 7.55 -19.09
CA CYS A 407 -1.35 7.54 -17.72
C CYS A 407 -1.84 6.27 -17.01
N VAL A 408 -1.05 5.20 -17.09
CA VAL A 408 -1.48 3.83 -16.76
C VAL A 408 -0.82 3.33 -15.48
N GLY A 409 -1.62 2.73 -14.59
CA GLY A 409 -1.18 2.14 -13.31
C GLY A 409 -1.82 2.80 -12.09
N LEU A 410 -2.21 4.07 -12.19
CA LEU A 410 -2.94 4.81 -11.15
C LEU A 410 -4.28 5.32 -11.66
N VAL A 411 -5.27 5.37 -10.78
CA VAL A 411 -6.53 6.07 -11.03
C VAL A 411 -6.25 7.57 -11.00
N THR A 412 -6.87 8.31 -11.92
CA THR A 412 -6.69 9.75 -12.08
C THR A 412 -8.02 10.46 -12.31
N ASN A 413 -8.05 11.77 -12.10
CA ASN A 413 -9.19 12.62 -12.44
C ASN A 413 -9.41 12.86 -13.95
N GLN A 414 -8.59 12.23 -14.81
CA GLN A 414 -8.58 12.44 -16.27
C GLN A 414 -9.95 12.23 -16.94
N LEU A 415 -10.77 11.30 -16.43
CA LEU A 415 -12.17 11.13 -16.88
C LEU A 415 -13.08 12.26 -16.40
N PHE A 416 -13.01 12.62 -15.12
CA PHE A 416 -13.81 13.70 -14.54
C PHE A 416 -13.52 15.04 -15.23
N LEU A 417 -12.27 15.31 -15.61
CA LEU A 417 -11.89 16.46 -16.43
C LEU A 417 -12.56 16.43 -17.81
N GLN A 418 -12.61 15.27 -18.48
CA GLN A 418 -13.34 15.11 -19.74
C GLN A 418 -14.85 15.32 -19.56
N SER A 419 -15.46 14.79 -18.49
CA SER A 419 -16.87 15.04 -18.15
C SER A 419 -17.15 16.53 -17.90
N CYS A 420 -16.30 17.23 -17.13
CA CYS A 420 -16.40 18.68 -16.92
C CYS A 420 -16.36 19.47 -18.24
N LEU A 421 -15.42 19.14 -19.12
CA LEU A 421 -15.25 19.81 -20.41
C LEU A 421 -16.40 19.56 -21.38
N LEU A 422 -17.06 18.39 -21.31
CA LEU A 422 -18.18 18.00 -22.17
C LEU A 422 -19.56 18.40 -21.61
N HIS A 423 -19.64 18.76 -20.33
CA HIS A 423 -20.91 19.07 -19.67
C HIS A 423 -21.52 20.39 -20.21
N PRO A 424 -22.81 20.42 -20.61
CA PRO A 424 -23.41 21.61 -21.25
C PRO A 424 -23.29 22.90 -20.44
N ALA A 425 -23.43 22.85 -19.12
CA ALA A 425 -23.28 24.04 -18.27
C ALA A 425 -21.84 24.57 -18.15
N PHE A 426 -20.82 23.83 -18.62
CA PHE A 426 -19.45 24.36 -18.76
C PHE A 426 -19.26 25.13 -20.07
N HIS A 427 -20.07 24.85 -21.09
CA HIS A 427 -20.08 25.60 -22.34
C HIS A 427 -20.77 26.96 -22.18
N ASP A 428 -21.84 27.04 -21.37
CA ASP A 428 -22.48 28.31 -21.00
C ASP A 428 -21.50 29.21 -20.20
N PRO A 429 -21.19 30.44 -20.66
CA PRO A 429 -20.36 31.37 -19.89
C PRO A 429 -21.00 31.86 -18.58
N SER A 430 -22.22 31.46 -18.20
CA SER A 430 -22.83 31.81 -16.90
C SER A 430 -22.23 31.07 -15.69
N TYR A 431 -21.47 29.98 -15.89
CA TYR A 431 -21.00 29.10 -14.81
C TYR A 431 -20.29 29.82 -13.66
N THR A 432 -20.49 29.33 -12.43
CA THR A 432 -19.93 29.90 -11.19
C THR A 432 -18.88 28.96 -10.56
N THR A 433 -18.23 29.39 -9.48
CA THR A 433 -17.35 28.54 -8.66
C THR A 433 -18.05 27.30 -8.11
N ASN A 434 -19.39 27.29 -8.02
CA ASN A 434 -20.18 26.15 -7.56
C ASN A 434 -20.50 25.12 -8.67
N PHE A 435 -19.99 25.27 -9.90
CA PHE A 435 -20.26 24.36 -11.03
C PHE A 435 -20.09 22.87 -10.67
N VAL A 436 -18.96 22.50 -10.05
CA VAL A 436 -18.70 21.11 -9.65
C VAL A 436 -19.68 20.66 -8.55
N GLY A 437 -19.98 21.53 -7.58
CA GLY A 437 -20.90 21.22 -6.48
C GLY A 437 -22.36 21.04 -6.92
N LEU A 438 -22.76 21.69 -8.02
CA LEU A 438 -24.11 21.55 -8.60
C LEU A 438 -24.27 20.29 -9.46
N HIS A 439 -23.21 19.86 -10.17
CA HIS A 439 -23.28 18.81 -11.18
C HIS A 439 -22.51 17.53 -10.83
N LEU A 440 -22.02 17.37 -9.59
CA LEU A 440 -21.12 16.28 -9.22
C LEU A 440 -21.63 14.87 -9.62
N GLU A 441 -22.91 14.58 -9.41
CA GLU A 441 -23.50 13.28 -9.78
C GLU A 441 -23.57 13.02 -11.29
N GLU A 442 -23.51 14.08 -12.12
CA GLU A 442 -23.44 13.99 -13.57
C GLU A 442 -21.98 13.90 -14.03
N LEU A 443 -21.10 14.71 -13.42
CA LEU A 443 -19.66 14.77 -13.72
C LEU A 443 -18.90 13.48 -13.32
N LEU A 444 -19.40 12.73 -12.35
CA LEU A 444 -18.91 11.40 -11.99
C LEU A 444 -19.36 10.28 -12.96
N ARG A 445 -20.24 10.56 -13.92
CA ARG A 445 -20.62 9.58 -14.95
C ARG A 445 -19.54 9.52 -16.03
N HIS A 446 -19.45 8.36 -16.69
CA HIS A 446 -18.50 8.17 -17.78
C HIS A 446 -18.96 8.94 -19.03
N PRO A 447 -18.15 9.85 -19.60
CA PRO A 447 -18.63 10.88 -20.53
C PRO A 447 -19.10 10.36 -21.90
N TYR A 448 -18.74 9.12 -22.25
CA TYR A 448 -19.05 8.54 -23.57
C TYR A 448 -20.07 7.40 -23.53
N ALA A 449 -20.49 6.93 -22.35
CA ALA A 449 -21.41 5.79 -22.19
C ALA A 449 -21.92 5.62 -20.76
N GLU A 450 -23.13 5.11 -20.62
CA GLU A 450 -23.79 4.89 -19.31
C GLU A 450 -23.18 3.74 -18.49
N SER A 451 -22.63 2.71 -19.16
CA SER A 451 -21.96 1.59 -18.51
C SER A 451 -20.54 1.42 -19.04
N LEU A 452 -19.56 1.72 -18.17
CA LEU A 452 -18.15 1.42 -18.42
C LEU A 452 -17.90 -0.10 -18.51
N GLU A 453 -18.67 -0.89 -17.76
CA GLU A 453 -18.55 -2.35 -17.69
C GLU A 453 -18.89 -3.00 -19.04
N GLY A 454 -20.04 -2.68 -19.63
CA GLY A 454 -20.41 -3.20 -20.97
C GLY A 454 -19.39 -2.88 -22.07
N ILE A 455 -18.72 -1.72 -21.97
CA ILE A 455 -17.62 -1.33 -22.86
C ILE A 455 -16.34 -2.11 -22.56
N ALA A 456 -15.95 -2.24 -21.29
CA ALA A 456 -14.76 -2.99 -20.88
C ALA A 456 -14.81 -4.43 -21.40
N ASN A 457 -15.97 -5.08 -21.30
CA ASN A 457 -16.20 -6.45 -21.74
C ASN A 457 -16.01 -6.61 -23.25
N SER A 458 -16.57 -5.66 -24.01
CA SER A 458 -16.47 -5.62 -25.47
C SER A 458 -15.03 -5.38 -25.95
N LEU A 459 -14.25 -4.61 -25.20
CA LEU A 459 -12.86 -4.27 -25.52
C LEU A 459 -11.85 -5.31 -25.03
N ALA A 460 -12.14 -6.06 -23.95
CA ALA A 460 -11.27 -7.12 -23.42
C ALA A 460 -10.95 -8.22 -24.45
N ALA A 461 -11.84 -8.40 -25.43
CA ALA A 461 -11.61 -9.31 -26.56
C ALA A 461 -10.38 -8.93 -27.43
N ILE A 462 -9.94 -7.66 -27.42
CA ILE A 462 -8.75 -7.20 -28.16
C ILE A 462 -7.44 -7.68 -27.49
N PRO A 463 -7.15 -7.40 -26.20
CA PRO A 463 -6.02 -8.00 -25.49
C PRO A 463 -6.02 -9.54 -25.52
N ALA A 464 -7.18 -10.17 -25.38
CA ALA A 464 -7.31 -11.63 -25.49
C ALA A 464 -6.88 -12.16 -26.88
N ALA A 465 -7.30 -11.48 -27.97
CA ALA A 465 -6.89 -11.84 -29.33
C ALA A 465 -5.38 -11.64 -29.56
N TYR A 466 -4.78 -10.57 -29.00
CA TYR A 466 -3.35 -10.33 -29.06
C TYR A 466 -2.54 -11.43 -28.34
N LEU A 467 -2.88 -11.75 -27.09
CA LEU A 467 -2.17 -12.79 -26.32
C LEU A 467 -2.30 -14.17 -26.97
N LYS A 468 -3.49 -14.51 -27.50
CA LYS A 468 -3.71 -15.74 -28.26
C LYS A 468 -2.82 -15.83 -29.50
N ALA A 469 -2.57 -14.72 -30.21
CA ALA A 469 -1.69 -14.68 -31.37
C ALA A 469 -0.21 -14.91 -30.98
N GLN A 470 0.26 -14.29 -29.90
CA GLN A 470 1.63 -14.50 -29.37
C GLN A 470 1.85 -15.97 -28.97
N ASN A 471 0.90 -16.55 -28.22
CA ASN A 471 0.95 -17.95 -27.77
C ASN A 471 0.89 -18.96 -28.95
N ALA A 472 0.18 -18.62 -30.02
CA ALA A 472 0.12 -19.46 -31.23
C ALA A 472 1.44 -19.49 -32.00
N ALA A 473 2.18 -18.37 -32.07
CA ALA A 473 3.49 -18.31 -32.72
C ALA A 473 4.52 -19.22 -32.02
N PHE A 474 4.56 -19.20 -30.68
CA PHE A 474 5.45 -20.04 -29.87
C PHE A 474 5.13 -21.55 -29.91
N SER A 475 3.97 -21.95 -30.45
CA SER A 475 3.52 -23.35 -30.40
C SER A 475 4.04 -24.23 -31.54
N GLN A 476 4.77 -23.70 -32.53
CA GLN A 476 5.16 -24.47 -33.73
C GLN A 476 6.37 -25.41 -33.53
N ASP A 477 7.32 -25.07 -32.65
CA ASP A 477 8.56 -25.86 -32.48
C ASP A 477 8.41 -27.12 -31.58
N ALA A 478 7.26 -27.27 -30.89
CA ALA A 478 7.09 -28.27 -29.83
C ALA A 478 6.54 -29.63 -30.32
N THR A 479 7.40 -30.49 -30.90
CA THR A 479 6.99 -31.83 -31.37
C THR A 479 6.41 -32.72 -30.23
N PRO A 480 5.13 -33.18 -30.32
CA PRO A 480 4.45 -33.79 -29.18
C PRO A 480 4.67 -35.32 -29.07
N LYS A 481 5.58 -35.76 -28.19
CA LYS A 481 5.64 -37.17 -27.77
C LYS A 481 4.37 -37.58 -27.02
N LYS A 482 3.64 -38.57 -27.54
CA LYS A 482 2.39 -39.10 -26.99
C LYS A 482 2.69 -40.08 -25.84
N PHE A 483 2.10 -39.86 -24.66
CA PHE A 483 1.99 -40.89 -23.63
C PHE A 483 0.94 -41.93 -24.06
N GLN A 484 1.37 -43.15 -24.36
CA GLN A 484 0.48 -44.20 -24.86
C GLN A 484 -0.28 -44.96 -23.76
N ASN A 485 0.27 -45.03 -22.53
CA ASN A 485 -0.17 -45.98 -21.49
C ASN A 485 -0.89 -45.33 -20.29
N SER A 486 -1.65 -44.25 -20.49
CA SER A 486 -2.38 -43.57 -19.39
C SER A 486 -3.92 -43.68 -19.55
N PRO A 487 -4.67 -44.15 -18.54
CA PRO A 487 -6.12 -44.27 -18.58
C PRO A 487 -6.84 -42.95 -18.93
N THR A 488 -7.90 -43.04 -19.72
CA THR A 488 -8.59 -41.86 -20.29
C THR A 488 -9.18 -40.91 -19.25
N ARG A 489 -9.63 -41.41 -18.09
CA ARG A 489 -10.20 -40.59 -17.00
C ARG A 489 -9.15 -39.82 -16.17
N PHE A 490 -7.87 -40.16 -16.25
CA PHE A 490 -6.78 -39.55 -15.47
C PHE A 490 -5.69 -38.90 -16.35
N ARG A 491 -6.09 -38.36 -17.50
CA ARG A 491 -5.20 -37.54 -18.35
C ARG A 491 -4.94 -36.19 -17.67
N ASN A 492 -3.70 -36.00 -17.20
CA ASN A 492 -3.21 -34.83 -16.46
C ASN A 492 -3.80 -33.49 -16.96
N GLN A 493 -4.39 -32.71 -16.04
CA GLN A 493 -5.06 -31.44 -16.35
C GLN A 493 -4.15 -30.45 -17.09
N ARG A 494 -2.85 -30.35 -16.74
CA ARG A 494 -1.83 -29.56 -17.46
C ARG A 494 -1.60 -29.95 -18.94
N ARG A 495 -2.25 -31.02 -19.44
CA ARG A 495 -2.23 -31.44 -20.86
C ARG A 495 -3.63 -31.76 -21.42
N ASP A 496 -4.70 -31.34 -20.75
CA ASP A 496 -6.00 -31.17 -21.39
C ASP A 496 -5.85 -30.15 -22.54
N LYS A 497 -6.60 -30.30 -23.64
CA LYS A 497 -6.59 -29.33 -24.75
C LYS A 497 -7.04 -27.95 -24.26
N VAL A 498 -8.02 -27.93 -23.35
CA VAL A 498 -8.56 -26.71 -22.71
C VAL A 498 -7.42 -25.90 -22.07
N ASN A 499 -6.67 -26.51 -21.16
CA ASN A 499 -5.61 -25.86 -20.39
C ASN A 499 -4.36 -25.48 -21.20
N LYS A 500 -4.33 -25.70 -22.52
CA LYS A 500 -3.28 -25.22 -23.43
C LYS A 500 -3.68 -23.99 -24.26
N TYR A 501 -4.96 -23.72 -24.42
CA TYR A 501 -5.46 -22.67 -25.32
C TYR A 501 -6.49 -21.72 -24.68
N THR A 502 -6.91 -22.01 -23.44
CA THR A 502 -7.88 -21.19 -22.70
C THR A 502 -7.16 -20.24 -21.75
N GLN A 503 -7.16 -18.95 -22.09
CA GLN A 503 -6.95 -17.86 -21.15
C GLN A 503 -8.33 -17.34 -20.72
N ILE A 504 -8.53 -17.15 -19.42
CA ILE A 504 -9.68 -16.44 -18.87
C ILE A 504 -9.23 -15.01 -18.60
N LEU A 505 -10.01 -14.02 -19.05
CA LEU A 505 -9.71 -12.61 -18.87
C LEU A 505 -10.86 -11.97 -18.08
N VAL A 506 -10.56 -11.43 -16.92
CA VAL A 506 -11.51 -10.77 -16.02
C VAL A 506 -11.26 -9.28 -16.07
N THR A 507 -12.28 -8.46 -16.32
CA THR A 507 -12.19 -6.99 -16.24
C THR A 507 -12.59 -6.51 -14.85
N GLY A 508 -11.91 -5.49 -14.33
CA GLY A 508 -12.28 -4.82 -13.07
C GLY A 508 -11.19 -4.85 -11.99
N THR A 509 -11.43 -4.08 -10.93
CA THR A 509 -10.57 -4.01 -9.75
C THR A 509 -10.84 -5.18 -8.80
N GLU A 510 -9.80 -5.68 -8.12
CA GLU A 510 -9.80 -6.93 -7.32
C GLU A 510 -10.90 -7.06 -6.25
N LYS A 511 -11.52 -5.94 -5.82
CA LYS A 511 -12.59 -5.94 -4.81
C LYS A 511 -13.99 -6.29 -5.35
N ASN A 512 -14.24 -6.14 -6.66
CA ASN A 512 -15.56 -6.38 -7.29
C ASN A 512 -15.50 -7.47 -8.37
N ILE A 513 -15.14 -8.71 -7.98
CA ILE A 513 -15.57 -9.88 -8.75
C ILE A 513 -17.06 -10.07 -8.46
N SER A 514 -17.92 -9.50 -9.31
CA SER A 514 -19.37 -9.75 -9.23
C SER A 514 -19.65 -11.25 -9.35
N THR A 515 -20.56 -11.75 -8.52
CA THR A 515 -20.97 -13.16 -8.55
C THR A 515 -21.98 -13.48 -9.66
N ASP A 516 -22.46 -12.49 -10.41
CA ASP A 516 -23.37 -12.72 -11.54
C ASP A 516 -22.62 -13.22 -12.78
N THR A 517 -22.95 -14.45 -13.17
CA THR A 517 -22.20 -15.24 -14.17
C THR A 517 -22.48 -14.87 -15.63
N ASP A 518 -23.22 -13.79 -15.89
CA ASP A 518 -23.65 -13.38 -17.23
C ASP A 518 -22.51 -12.81 -18.10
N PHE A 519 -21.35 -12.60 -17.48
CA PHE A 519 -20.12 -12.06 -18.06
C PHE A 519 -19.42 -12.94 -19.12
N LEU A 520 -19.87 -14.18 -19.33
CA LEU A 520 -19.19 -15.19 -20.17
C LEU A 520 -19.44 -15.01 -21.68
N ALA A 521 -19.51 -13.75 -22.13
CA ALA A 521 -20.05 -13.30 -23.41
C ALA A 521 -19.04 -13.26 -24.59
N ALA A 522 -18.11 -14.22 -24.63
CA ALA A 522 -17.29 -14.49 -25.82
C ALA A 522 -17.06 -16.01 -25.98
N VAL A 523 -18.06 -16.70 -26.54
CA VAL A 523 -18.10 -18.16 -26.76
C VAL A 523 -18.33 -19.01 -25.50
N VAL A 524 -19.38 -18.69 -24.73
CA VAL A 524 -20.29 -19.70 -24.17
C VAL A 524 -21.73 -19.18 -24.29
N GLU A 525 -22.67 -20.02 -24.74
CA GLU A 525 -24.11 -19.73 -24.58
C GLU A 525 -24.68 -20.48 -23.36
N ARG A 526 -25.48 -19.77 -22.55
CA ARG A 526 -26.50 -20.27 -21.60
C ARG A 526 -26.23 -21.61 -20.89
N ALA A 527 -25.75 -21.52 -19.65
CA ALA A 527 -25.93 -22.58 -18.65
C ALA A 527 -26.38 -21.98 -17.31
N ARG A 528 -27.64 -22.22 -16.92
CA ARG A 528 -28.34 -21.59 -15.78
C ARG A 528 -27.55 -21.55 -14.45
N ASP A 529 -28.01 -20.60 -13.64
CA ASP A 529 -27.57 -20.23 -12.29
C ASP A 529 -27.20 -21.42 -11.36
N PRO A 530 -26.02 -21.44 -10.71
CA PRO A 530 -25.66 -22.42 -9.68
C PRO A 530 -26.18 -22.13 -8.26
N ARG A 531 -26.78 -20.95 -8.00
CA ARG A 531 -27.20 -20.51 -6.64
C ARG A 531 -28.28 -21.38 -5.99
N THR A 532 -28.89 -22.32 -6.72
CA THR A 532 -29.98 -23.18 -6.24
C THR A 532 -29.59 -24.25 -5.22
N ASN A 533 -28.32 -24.38 -4.84
CA ASN A 533 -27.85 -25.26 -3.75
C ASN A 533 -26.93 -24.51 -2.78
N LEU A 534 -27.51 -23.78 -1.82
CA LEU A 534 -26.75 -23.11 -0.74
C LEU A 534 -26.00 -24.11 0.17
N GLU A 535 -26.49 -25.35 0.30
CA GLU A 535 -26.02 -26.37 1.26
C GLU A 535 -24.58 -26.88 1.03
N LEU A 536 -23.97 -26.60 -0.14
CA LEU A 536 -22.63 -27.09 -0.47
C LEU A 536 -21.51 -26.20 0.08
N LYS A 537 -20.60 -26.79 0.88
CA LYS A 537 -19.38 -26.13 1.38
C LYS A 537 -18.49 -25.63 0.22
N ALA A 538 -17.78 -24.51 0.39
CA ALA A 538 -16.95 -23.84 -0.63
C ALA A 538 -16.15 -24.76 -1.58
N ALA A 539 -15.46 -25.80 -1.07
CA ALA A 539 -14.66 -26.71 -1.90
C ALA A 539 -15.49 -27.51 -2.94
N ALA A 540 -16.74 -27.82 -2.63
CA ALA A 540 -17.66 -28.47 -3.57
C ALA A 540 -18.15 -27.48 -4.65
N ARG A 541 -18.46 -26.23 -4.27
CA ARG A 541 -18.78 -25.13 -5.20
C ARG A 541 -17.62 -24.89 -6.19
N LEU A 542 -16.38 -24.85 -5.69
CA LEU A 542 -15.15 -24.70 -6.49
C LEU A 542 -14.99 -25.83 -7.54
N THR A 543 -15.22 -27.07 -7.12
CA THR A 543 -15.10 -28.27 -7.99
C THR A 543 -16.18 -28.30 -9.06
N ALA A 544 -17.41 -27.91 -8.71
CA ALA A 544 -18.52 -27.76 -9.67
C ALA A 544 -18.23 -26.66 -10.71
N ALA A 545 -17.69 -25.52 -10.28
CA ALA A 545 -17.30 -24.42 -11.17
C ALA A 545 -16.21 -24.83 -12.18
N TYR A 546 -15.12 -25.48 -11.72
CA TYR A 546 -14.08 -26.01 -12.61
C TYR A 546 -14.66 -26.97 -13.66
N THR A 547 -15.51 -27.91 -13.22
CA THR A 547 -16.09 -28.94 -14.10
C THR A 547 -17.02 -28.32 -15.13
N LYS A 548 -17.92 -27.41 -14.72
CA LYS A 548 -18.82 -26.68 -15.63
C LYS A 548 -18.03 -25.92 -16.70
N ILE A 549 -16.99 -25.16 -16.32
CA ILE A 549 -16.20 -24.37 -17.29
C ILE A 549 -15.33 -25.29 -18.18
N SER A 550 -14.71 -26.35 -17.63
CA SER A 550 -14.00 -27.40 -18.39
C SER A 550 -14.85 -27.93 -19.55
N ASP A 551 -16.09 -28.29 -19.23
CA ASP A 551 -16.94 -29.05 -20.14
C ASP A 551 -17.63 -28.13 -21.15
N LEU A 552 -17.92 -26.88 -20.77
CA LEU A 552 -18.33 -25.82 -21.70
C LEU A 552 -17.24 -25.49 -22.73
N VAL A 553 -15.96 -25.39 -22.33
CA VAL A 553 -14.89 -25.15 -23.32
C VAL A 553 -14.70 -26.38 -24.23
N LYS A 554 -14.85 -27.61 -23.71
CA LYS A 554 -14.83 -28.84 -24.53
C LYS A 554 -15.96 -28.83 -25.56
N ALA A 555 -17.18 -28.51 -25.15
CA ALA A 555 -18.32 -28.37 -26.06
C ALA A 555 -18.10 -27.24 -27.09
N SER A 556 -17.53 -26.10 -26.70
CA SER A 556 -17.25 -24.97 -27.62
C SER A 556 -16.25 -25.32 -28.74
N HIS A 557 -15.39 -26.32 -28.52
CA HIS A 557 -14.49 -26.85 -29.54
C HIS A 557 -15.18 -27.75 -30.58
N GLU A 558 -16.43 -28.18 -30.32
CA GLU A 558 -17.23 -29.02 -31.19
C GLU A 558 -18.49 -28.30 -31.73
N VAL A 559 -18.99 -27.26 -31.03
CA VAL A 559 -20.20 -26.50 -31.38
C VAL A 559 -19.86 -25.08 -31.83
N ALA A 560 -19.68 -24.92 -33.14
CA ALA A 560 -19.39 -23.63 -33.79
C ALA A 560 -20.63 -22.99 -34.46
N ALA A 561 -21.73 -22.76 -33.72
CA ALA A 561 -22.80 -21.82 -34.08
C ALA A 561 -23.89 -21.69 -32.98
N SER A 562 -24.11 -20.48 -32.44
CA SER A 562 -25.43 -20.04 -31.92
C SER A 562 -25.45 -18.54 -31.55
N GLY A 563 -24.51 -18.08 -30.73
CA GLY A 563 -24.39 -16.67 -30.34
C GLY A 563 -23.78 -15.77 -31.43
N ASN A 564 -24.14 -14.48 -31.43
CA ASN A 564 -23.54 -13.47 -32.31
C ASN A 564 -22.02 -13.38 -32.06
N PRO A 565 -21.15 -13.81 -33.01
CA PRO A 565 -19.73 -13.92 -32.74
C PRO A 565 -19.04 -12.56 -32.89
N VAL A 566 -18.46 -12.05 -31.81
CA VAL A 566 -17.62 -10.84 -31.85
C VAL A 566 -16.36 -11.14 -32.67
N LYS A 567 -16.33 -10.67 -33.92
CA LYS A 567 -15.21 -10.84 -34.83
C LYS A 567 -14.13 -9.82 -34.50
N VAL A 568 -13.12 -10.25 -33.74
CA VAL A 568 -11.91 -9.46 -33.47
C VAL A 568 -10.79 -9.85 -34.43
N ARG A 569 -10.21 -8.87 -35.11
CA ARG A 569 -9.04 -9.01 -35.99
C ARG A 569 -7.99 -7.96 -35.61
N ILE A 570 -6.82 -8.37 -35.14
CA ILE A 570 -5.68 -7.47 -34.97
C ILE A 570 -5.16 -7.10 -36.36
N LEU A 571 -5.15 -5.80 -36.68
CA LEU A 571 -4.73 -5.26 -37.98
C LEU A 571 -3.24 -4.91 -37.98
N SER A 572 -2.76 -4.31 -36.89
CA SER A 572 -1.33 -4.05 -36.67
C SER A 572 -0.98 -3.98 -35.19
N THR A 573 0.30 -4.19 -34.88
CA THR A 573 0.88 -4.02 -33.56
C THR A 573 2.15 -3.18 -33.69
N THR A 574 2.53 -2.45 -32.64
CA THR A 574 3.76 -1.66 -32.62
C THR A 574 4.30 -1.63 -31.20
N SER A 575 5.57 -1.98 -31.00
CA SER A 575 6.23 -1.83 -29.70
C SER A 575 6.39 -0.34 -29.42
N LEU A 576 5.88 0.13 -28.28
CA LEU A 576 6.05 1.52 -27.87
C LEU A 576 7.18 1.58 -26.84
N ALA A 577 8.20 2.39 -27.11
CA ALA A 577 9.06 2.88 -26.05
C ALA A 577 8.29 3.96 -25.29
N GLY A 578 8.26 3.90 -23.96
CA GLY A 578 7.92 5.07 -23.17
C GLY A 578 9.02 6.13 -23.27
N GLU A 579 8.71 7.38 -22.93
CA GLU A 579 9.73 8.42 -22.80
C GLU A 579 10.78 8.03 -21.75
N GLU A 580 11.98 7.70 -22.23
CA GLU A 580 13.24 7.46 -21.49
C GLU A 580 13.12 6.93 -20.05
N SER A 581 12.92 5.63 -19.90
CA SER A 581 13.12 4.91 -18.62
C SER A 581 13.87 3.59 -18.84
N ARG A 582 14.90 3.33 -18.02
CA ARG A 582 15.43 1.97 -17.79
C ARG A 582 14.58 1.25 -16.74
N GLU A 583 14.73 -0.07 -16.64
CA GLU A 583 14.19 -0.90 -15.54
C GLU A 583 12.65 -0.88 -15.36
N SER A 584 11.89 -0.43 -16.37
CA SER A 584 10.44 -0.63 -16.40
C SER A 584 10.09 -2.13 -16.44
N THR A 585 9.46 -2.60 -15.38
CA THR A 585 8.87 -3.95 -15.27
C THR A 585 7.65 -4.14 -16.19
N TYR A 586 7.22 -3.10 -16.89
CA TYR A 586 6.14 -3.12 -17.89
C TYR A 586 6.60 -2.62 -19.26
N ARG A 587 6.03 -3.21 -20.31
CA ARG A 587 6.17 -2.82 -21.72
C ARG A 587 4.83 -2.39 -22.28
N ALA A 588 4.85 -1.47 -23.25
CA ALA A 588 3.67 -0.96 -23.94
C ALA A 588 3.63 -1.40 -25.41
N VAL A 589 2.44 -1.77 -25.88
CA VAL A 589 2.18 -2.21 -27.25
C VAL A 589 0.99 -1.44 -27.80
N GLY A 590 1.23 -0.63 -28.83
CA GLY A 590 0.18 -0.01 -29.62
C GLY A 590 -0.52 -1.07 -30.45
N LEU A 591 -1.85 -1.11 -30.37
CA LEU A 591 -2.72 -2.05 -31.06
C LEU A 591 -3.68 -1.29 -31.97
N VAL A 592 -3.79 -1.76 -33.22
CA VAL A 592 -4.92 -1.45 -34.09
C VAL A 592 -5.70 -2.74 -34.29
N ALA A 593 -6.98 -2.73 -33.91
CA ALA A 593 -7.87 -3.86 -34.04
C ALA A 593 -9.14 -3.47 -34.81
N GLU A 594 -9.82 -4.49 -35.33
CA GLU A 594 -11.14 -4.40 -35.92
C GLU A 594 -12.07 -5.30 -35.10
N VAL A 595 -13.19 -4.76 -34.63
CA VAL A 595 -14.21 -5.46 -33.83
C VAL A 595 -15.54 -5.31 -34.55
N ASN A 596 -16.07 -6.40 -35.11
CA ASN A 596 -17.30 -6.40 -35.92
C ASN A 596 -17.31 -5.38 -37.08
N GLY A 597 -16.13 -5.00 -37.58
CA GLY A 597 -15.94 -3.99 -38.64
C GLY A 597 -15.61 -2.58 -38.13
N ALA A 598 -15.82 -2.28 -36.85
CA ALA A 598 -15.39 -1.03 -36.23
C ALA A 598 -13.89 -1.08 -35.92
N ARG A 599 -13.13 -0.05 -36.32
CA ARG A 599 -11.68 0.04 -36.06
C ARG A 599 -11.42 0.68 -34.69
N ILE A 600 -10.77 -0.07 -33.80
CA ILE A 600 -10.34 0.36 -32.47
C ILE A 600 -8.82 0.59 -32.48
N VAL A 601 -8.37 1.64 -31.80
CA VAL A 601 -6.96 1.92 -31.52
C VAL A 601 -6.80 2.01 -30.00
N GLY A 602 -5.74 1.43 -29.45
CA GLY A 602 -5.44 1.49 -28.03
C GLY A 602 -4.02 1.03 -27.71
N THR A 603 -3.58 1.23 -26.48
CA THR A 603 -2.28 0.80 -25.97
C THR A 603 -2.47 -0.26 -24.88
N LEU A 604 -1.93 -1.45 -25.11
CA LEU A 604 -1.88 -2.53 -24.14
C LEU A 604 -0.56 -2.44 -23.36
N VAL A 605 -0.64 -2.28 -22.05
CA VAL A 605 0.50 -2.30 -21.13
C VAL A 605 0.46 -3.60 -20.34
N LEU A 606 1.58 -4.32 -20.32
CA LEU A 606 1.73 -5.64 -19.72
C LEU A 606 3.17 -5.81 -19.20
N PRO A 607 3.43 -6.73 -18.24
CA PRO A 607 4.77 -6.96 -17.74
C PRO A 607 5.81 -7.25 -18.84
N SER A 608 7.02 -6.75 -18.65
CA SER A 608 8.18 -6.94 -19.54
C SER A 608 8.54 -8.42 -19.61
N ASP A 609 8.60 -9.08 -18.46
CA ASP A 609 8.92 -10.50 -18.31
C ASP A 609 7.74 -11.44 -18.67
N ALA A 610 6.67 -10.91 -19.27
CA ALA A 610 5.60 -11.74 -19.86
C ALA A 610 6.05 -12.42 -21.18
N SER A 611 7.21 -13.08 -21.14
CA SER A 611 7.75 -13.92 -22.21
C SER A 611 7.00 -15.24 -22.27
N THR A 612 5.84 -15.21 -22.95
CA THR A 612 5.36 -16.24 -23.90
C THR A 612 5.43 -17.71 -23.46
N SER A 613 5.39 -17.94 -22.15
CA SER A 613 5.48 -19.24 -21.50
C SER A 613 4.42 -19.29 -20.41
N THR A 614 3.76 -20.44 -20.25
CA THR A 614 2.62 -20.59 -19.32
C THR A 614 3.07 -20.91 -17.89
N THR A 615 4.24 -20.40 -17.50
CA THR A 615 4.94 -20.71 -16.24
C THR A 615 4.79 -19.63 -15.17
N ASP A 616 4.70 -18.35 -15.54
CA ASP A 616 4.72 -17.23 -14.60
C ASP A 616 3.32 -16.77 -14.14
N TYR A 617 2.40 -17.72 -14.01
CA TYR A 617 1.16 -17.51 -13.26
C TYR A 617 1.43 -17.83 -11.78
N ASP A 618 1.65 -16.79 -10.98
CA ASP A 618 1.61 -16.90 -9.51
C ASP A 618 0.26 -17.54 -9.12
N THR A 619 0.31 -18.48 -8.17
CA THR A 619 -0.62 -19.63 -8.21
C THR A 619 -2.08 -19.30 -7.90
N ALA A 620 -2.37 -18.08 -7.40
CA ALA A 620 -3.71 -17.51 -7.31
C ALA A 620 -3.86 -16.08 -7.90
N ARG A 621 -2.79 -15.49 -8.48
CA ARG A 621 -2.79 -14.11 -9.00
C ARG A 621 -2.70 -14.10 -10.53
N GLY A 622 -3.69 -13.49 -11.17
CA GLY A 622 -3.70 -13.32 -12.62
C GLY A 622 -2.64 -12.33 -13.08
N LEU A 623 -2.17 -12.49 -14.32
CA LEU A 623 -1.32 -11.52 -14.99
C LEU A 623 -2.10 -10.20 -15.15
N GLY A 624 -1.67 -9.16 -14.44
CA GLY A 624 -2.24 -7.82 -14.55
C GLY A 624 -1.96 -7.19 -15.91
N LEU A 625 -3.01 -6.73 -16.58
CA LEU A 625 -2.97 -6.13 -17.91
C LEU A 625 -3.78 -4.83 -17.90
N PHE A 626 -3.31 -3.83 -18.63
CA PHE A 626 -3.97 -2.54 -18.71
C PHE A 626 -4.17 -2.16 -20.18
N PHE A 627 -5.40 -1.82 -20.57
CA PHE A 627 -5.69 -1.42 -21.96
C PHE A 627 -6.22 0.01 -21.99
N HIS A 628 -5.37 0.95 -22.40
CA HIS A 628 -5.74 2.35 -22.64
C HIS A 628 -6.41 2.46 -24.01
N VAL A 629 -7.63 2.99 -24.04
CA VAL A 629 -8.42 3.16 -25.27
C VAL A 629 -8.94 4.60 -25.30
N PRO A 630 -8.45 5.47 -26.20
CA PRO A 630 -8.86 6.87 -26.21
C PRO A 630 -10.36 7.11 -26.37
N ALA A 631 -11.09 6.22 -27.06
CA ALA A 631 -12.55 6.27 -27.16
C ALA A 631 -13.29 6.00 -25.81
N VAL A 632 -12.56 5.62 -24.76
CA VAL A 632 -13.03 5.42 -23.37
C VAL A 632 -12.36 6.45 -22.44
N GLY A 633 -11.55 7.37 -22.96
CA GLY A 633 -10.91 8.46 -22.19
C GLY A 633 -9.90 8.04 -21.11
N THR A 634 -9.69 6.75 -20.87
CA THR A 634 -8.80 6.20 -19.83
C THR A 634 -8.35 4.76 -20.17
N TRP A 635 -7.83 4.03 -19.18
CA TRP A 635 -7.39 2.65 -19.27
C TRP A 635 -8.26 1.69 -18.43
N ILE A 636 -8.37 0.45 -18.90
CA ILE A 636 -9.19 -0.62 -18.30
C ILE A 636 -8.27 -1.63 -17.60
N VAL A 637 -8.56 -1.96 -16.33
CA VAL A 637 -7.93 -3.08 -15.59
C VAL A 637 -8.42 -4.41 -16.14
N MET A 638 -7.51 -5.34 -16.43
CA MET A 638 -7.85 -6.75 -16.61
C MET A 638 -6.86 -7.66 -15.87
N GLN A 639 -7.32 -8.84 -15.46
CA GLN A 639 -6.47 -9.93 -14.99
C GLN A 639 -6.62 -11.14 -15.93
N SER A 640 -5.51 -11.60 -16.50
CA SER A 640 -5.45 -12.82 -17.32
C SER A 640 -5.05 -14.01 -16.47
N PHE A 641 -5.78 -15.10 -16.59
CA PHE A 641 -5.56 -16.36 -15.87
C PHE A 641 -5.51 -17.54 -16.85
N SER A 642 -4.86 -18.63 -16.45
CA SER A 642 -5.25 -19.96 -16.92
C SER A 642 -6.58 -20.39 -16.27
N LEU A 643 -7.29 -21.36 -16.86
CA LEU A 643 -8.50 -21.93 -16.22
C LEU A 643 -8.23 -22.43 -14.78
N LEU A 644 -7.04 -23.01 -14.53
CA LEU A 644 -6.66 -23.52 -13.21
C LEU A 644 -6.44 -22.37 -12.20
N THR A 645 -5.69 -21.33 -12.57
CA THR A 645 -5.40 -20.19 -11.69
C THR A 645 -6.62 -19.29 -11.46
N TYR A 646 -7.55 -19.21 -12.43
CA TYR A 646 -8.84 -18.54 -12.24
C TYR A 646 -9.68 -19.24 -11.17
N ILE A 647 -9.84 -20.56 -11.29
CA ILE A 647 -10.55 -21.36 -10.28
C ILE A 647 -9.88 -21.27 -8.91
N GLU A 648 -8.55 -21.19 -8.85
CA GLU A 648 -7.83 -21.02 -7.58
C GLU A 648 -8.08 -19.64 -6.94
N SER A 649 -8.13 -18.56 -7.75
CA SER A 649 -8.43 -17.21 -7.24
C SER A 649 -9.82 -17.12 -6.57
N LEU A 650 -10.83 -17.79 -7.14
CA LEU A 650 -12.20 -17.83 -6.59
C LEU A 650 -12.30 -18.52 -5.21
N ARG A 651 -11.27 -19.26 -4.78
CA ARG A 651 -11.25 -19.91 -3.45
C ARG A 651 -11.40 -18.89 -2.31
N SER A 652 -10.80 -17.70 -2.45
CA SER A 652 -10.88 -16.63 -1.44
C SER A 652 -12.30 -16.05 -1.38
N THR A 653 -12.92 -15.78 -2.54
CA THR A 653 -14.29 -15.26 -2.66
C THR A 653 -15.30 -16.20 -2.01
N PHE A 654 -15.27 -17.51 -2.34
CA PHE A 654 -16.18 -18.48 -1.73
C PHE A 654 -15.98 -18.66 -0.22
N ALA A 655 -14.73 -18.56 0.27
CA ALA A 655 -14.44 -18.59 1.71
C ALA A 655 -14.86 -17.30 2.47
N THR A 656 -15.15 -16.21 1.75
CA THR A 656 -15.66 -14.95 2.30
C THR A 656 -17.18 -14.93 2.33
N ILE A 657 -17.83 -15.47 1.28
CA ILE A 657 -19.28 -15.67 1.22
C ILE A 657 -19.78 -16.56 2.38
N ASP A 658 -19.01 -17.61 2.72
CA ASP A 658 -19.31 -18.50 3.87
C ASP A 658 -19.08 -17.85 5.26
N LYS A 659 -18.77 -16.53 5.34
CA LYS A 659 -18.52 -15.80 6.62
C LYS A 659 -19.40 -14.58 6.90
N GLY A 660 -20.04 -13.99 5.89
CA GLY A 660 -20.82 -12.75 6.04
C GLY A 660 -19.96 -11.47 6.11
N ALA A 661 -20.56 -10.32 5.82
CA ALA A 661 -19.91 -9.01 5.81
C ALA A 661 -20.14 -8.25 7.13
N ASP A 662 -19.10 -7.57 7.62
CA ASP A 662 -19.04 -7.00 8.97
C ASP A 662 -19.15 -5.46 8.93
N GLU A 663 -20.35 -4.92 9.14
CA GLU A 663 -20.71 -3.50 8.85
C GLU A 663 -20.35 -2.49 9.98
N GLY A 664 -19.34 -2.78 10.80
CA GLY A 664 -19.08 -2.09 12.07
C GLY A 664 -17.86 -1.17 12.16
N THR A 665 -17.07 -0.99 11.09
CA THR A 665 -15.74 -0.35 11.14
C THR A 665 -15.61 0.93 10.33
N VAL A 666 -14.91 1.91 10.90
CA VAL A 666 -14.44 3.13 10.24
C VAL A 666 -12.99 2.91 9.83
N LEU A 667 -12.76 2.66 8.55
CA LEU A 667 -11.41 2.49 7.99
C LEU A 667 -10.88 3.82 7.44
N ALA A 668 -9.56 3.95 7.36
CA ALA A 668 -8.90 5.03 6.65
C ALA A 668 -9.23 4.90 5.15
N PRO A 669 -9.97 5.85 4.55
CA PRO A 669 -10.46 5.70 3.19
C PRO A 669 -9.35 5.81 2.14
N MET A 670 -8.19 6.31 2.56
CA MET A 670 -6.97 6.54 1.79
C MET A 670 -5.76 6.59 2.74
N PRO A 671 -4.51 6.66 2.25
CA PRO A 671 -3.34 6.98 3.07
C PRO A 671 -3.40 8.44 3.53
N CYS A 672 -3.30 8.68 4.84
CA CYS A 672 -3.51 10.00 5.44
C CYS A 672 -2.80 10.15 6.79
N LYS A 673 -2.71 11.38 7.28
CA LYS A 673 -2.20 11.74 8.61
C LYS A 673 -3.38 12.15 9.49
N ILE A 674 -3.51 11.58 10.68
CA ILE A 674 -4.51 12.03 11.66
C ILE A 674 -4.18 13.46 12.06
N LEU A 675 -5.10 14.41 11.87
CA LEU A 675 -4.97 15.76 12.41
C LEU A 675 -5.69 15.91 13.74
N ARG A 676 -6.90 15.36 13.85
CA ARG A 676 -7.75 15.49 15.04
C ARG A 676 -8.53 14.22 15.32
N VAL A 677 -8.67 13.86 16.60
CA VAL A 677 -9.63 12.84 17.04
C VAL A 677 -10.78 13.56 17.75
N LEU A 678 -11.86 13.85 17.02
CA LEU A 678 -13.00 14.63 17.52
C LEU A 678 -13.89 13.85 18.50
N LYS A 679 -13.88 12.52 18.40
CA LYS A 679 -14.66 11.60 19.24
C LYS A 679 -13.75 10.55 19.86
N LYS A 680 -13.81 10.44 21.18
CA LYS A 680 -12.98 9.55 21.99
C LYS A 680 -13.61 8.18 22.11
N THR A 681 -12.81 7.20 22.53
CA THR A 681 -13.32 5.87 22.90
C THR A 681 -14.31 6.00 24.06
N GLY A 682 -15.53 5.51 23.85
CA GLY A 682 -16.66 5.62 24.77
C GLY A 682 -17.76 6.60 24.32
N ASP A 683 -17.44 7.58 23.46
CA ASP A 683 -18.39 8.61 23.02
C ASP A 683 -19.54 8.00 22.20
N GLU A 684 -20.76 8.50 22.41
CA GLU A 684 -21.88 8.24 21.50
C GLU A 684 -21.80 9.15 20.27
N VAL A 685 -22.13 8.56 19.11
CA VAL A 685 -22.20 9.21 17.81
C VAL A 685 -23.43 8.76 17.01
N LYS A 686 -23.93 9.66 16.17
CA LYS A 686 -25.06 9.44 15.25
C LYS A 686 -24.58 9.30 13.81
N VAL A 687 -25.38 8.69 12.93
CA VAL A 687 -25.12 8.65 11.47
C VAL A 687 -24.78 10.06 10.96
N GLY A 688 -23.68 10.19 10.21
CA GLY A 688 -23.19 11.47 9.67
C GLY A 688 -22.35 12.31 10.64
N GLU A 689 -22.19 11.90 11.90
CA GLU A 689 -21.39 12.64 12.87
C GLU A 689 -19.88 12.41 12.65
N VAL A 690 -19.09 13.48 12.68
CA VAL A 690 -17.65 13.44 12.39
C VAL A 690 -16.87 12.93 13.60
N VAL A 691 -16.01 11.94 13.38
CA VAL A 691 -15.23 11.27 14.43
C VAL A 691 -13.73 11.59 14.39
N VAL A 692 -13.17 11.75 13.19
CA VAL A 692 -11.73 11.99 12.98
C VAL A 692 -11.58 13.02 11.86
N VAL A 693 -10.62 13.93 11.99
CA VAL A 693 -10.15 14.76 10.87
C VAL A 693 -8.76 14.28 10.47
N VAL A 694 -8.56 14.04 9.18
CA VAL A 694 -7.30 13.60 8.61
C VAL A 694 -6.80 14.62 7.58
N GLU A 695 -5.50 14.75 7.42
CA GLU A 695 -4.88 15.42 6.29
C GLU A 695 -4.39 14.37 5.31
N SER A 696 -4.65 14.58 4.02
CA SER A 696 -3.80 13.96 3.01
C SER A 696 -3.48 14.98 1.94
N MET A 697 -2.20 15.04 1.58
CA MET A 697 -1.67 15.84 0.48
C MET A 697 -2.20 17.30 0.49
N LYS A 698 -2.14 17.90 1.70
CA LYS A 698 -2.57 19.28 2.09
C LYS A 698 -4.07 19.52 2.27
N MET A 699 -4.96 18.57 1.95
CA MET A 699 -6.40 18.72 2.20
C MET A 699 -6.80 18.17 3.57
N GLU A 700 -7.56 18.93 4.38
CA GLU A 700 -8.25 18.38 5.56
C GLU A 700 -9.54 17.68 5.14
N MET A 701 -9.77 16.45 5.61
CA MET A 701 -10.97 15.66 5.35
C MET A 701 -11.59 15.16 6.65
N THR A 702 -12.91 15.31 6.77
CA THR A 702 -13.70 14.87 7.93
C THR A 702 -14.26 13.46 7.72
N ILE A 703 -13.80 12.50 8.52
CA ILE A 703 -14.32 11.13 8.53
C ILE A 703 -15.55 11.07 9.44
N ALA A 704 -16.70 10.73 8.88
CA ALA A 704 -17.97 10.57 9.60
C ALA A 704 -18.39 9.11 9.71
N VAL A 705 -19.20 8.77 10.72
CA VAL A 705 -19.74 7.40 10.87
C VAL A 705 -20.97 7.16 9.99
N ASN A 706 -21.03 5.97 9.40
CA ASN A 706 -22.16 5.48 8.60
C ASN A 706 -23.28 4.85 9.44
N ARG A 707 -23.05 4.54 10.72
CA ARG A 707 -24.05 4.02 11.68
C ARG A 707 -23.88 4.64 13.06
N SER A 708 -24.99 4.82 13.78
CA SER A 708 -24.99 5.31 15.17
C SER A 708 -24.50 4.24 16.16
N GLY A 709 -23.88 4.68 17.26
CA GLY A 709 -23.47 3.82 18.37
C GLY A 709 -22.44 4.50 19.28
N LYS A 710 -21.89 3.74 20.25
CA LYS A 710 -20.67 4.14 20.94
C LYS A 710 -19.45 3.85 20.07
N LEU A 711 -18.42 4.67 20.18
CA LEU A 711 -17.22 4.62 19.35
C LEU A 711 -16.00 4.10 20.12
N ARG A 712 -15.04 3.54 19.38
CA ARG A 712 -13.69 3.20 19.86
C ARG A 712 -12.64 3.60 18.83
N CYS A 713 -11.80 4.59 19.15
CA CYS A 713 -10.69 5.03 18.30
C CYS A 713 -9.35 4.73 18.97
N GLY A 714 -8.42 4.15 18.23
CA GLY A 714 -7.06 3.81 18.68
C GLY A 714 -5.99 4.70 18.07
N LEU A 715 -6.28 5.99 17.92
CA LEU A 715 -5.52 6.94 17.11
C LEU A 715 -4.86 8.02 17.94
N THR A 716 -3.71 8.52 17.46
CA THR A 716 -3.01 9.68 18.01
C THR A 716 -2.94 10.79 16.96
N GLU A 717 -3.12 12.04 17.36
CA GLU A 717 -2.94 13.18 16.45
C GLU A 717 -1.48 13.25 15.97
N GLY A 718 -1.29 13.51 14.68
CA GLY A 718 0.00 13.42 13.98
C GLY A 718 0.35 12.03 13.40
N GLN A 719 -0.35 10.96 13.77
CA GLN A 719 -0.09 9.60 13.29
C GLN A 719 -0.38 9.43 11.79
N ALA A 720 0.47 8.70 11.05
CA ALA A 720 0.16 8.27 9.69
C ALA A 720 -0.65 6.96 9.68
N ALA A 721 -1.63 6.87 8.79
CA ALA A 721 -2.44 5.69 8.49
C ALA A 721 -2.39 5.40 6.99
N LYS A 722 -2.52 4.12 6.60
CA LYS A 722 -2.61 3.67 5.20
C LYS A 722 -4.06 3.39 4.80
N GLU A 723 -4.38 3.33 3.50
CA GLU A 723 -5.73 2.90 3.08
C GLU A 723 -6.07 1.54 3.71
N GLY A 724 -7.24 1.47 4.33
CA GLY A 724 -7.74 0.27 5.00
C GLY A 724 -7.26 0.06 6.43
N ASP A 725 -6.37 0.91 6.97
CA ASP A 725 -6.07 0.91 8.40
C ASP A 725 -7.36 1.22 9.20
N LEU A 726 -7.60 0.49 10.29
CA LEU A 726 -8.72 0.79 11.19
C LEU A 726 -8.49 2.12 11.89
N LEU A 727 -9.39 3.10 11.66
CA LEU A 727 -9.42 4.37 12.39
C LEU A 727 -10.16 4.17 13.71
N CYS A 728 -11.42 3.76 13.62
CA CYS A 728 -12.30 3.53 14.76
C CYS A 728 -13.26 2.36 14.49
N SER A 729 -13.76 1.71 15.54
CA SER A 729 -14.82 0.70 15.45
C SER A 729 -16.00 1.06 16.36
N ARG A 730 -17.15 0.40 16.16
CA ARG A 730 -18.28 0.52 17.08
C ARG A 730 -17.97 -0.25 18.39
N HIS A 731 -18.18 0.41 19.52
CA HIS A 731 -18.06 -0.19 20.84
C HIS A 731 -19.36 -0.97 21.17
N GLY A 732 -19.44 -2.20 20.65
CA GLY A 732 -20.30 -3.28 21.14
C GLY A 732 -19.47 -4.34 21.87
N GLY A 733 -20.11 -5.39 22.38
CA GLY A 733 -19.42 -6.50 23.06
C GLY A 733 -18.55 -7.34 22.12
N ASP A 734 -17.49 -7.92 22.68
CA ASP A 734 -16.73 -9.09 22.20
C ASP A 734 -16.08 -9.00 20.80
N GLU A 735 -15.75 -7.79 20.34
CA GLU A 735 -15.20 -7.53 19.00
C GLU A 735 -13.79 -6.87 18.98
N GLU A 736 -12.94 -7.10 20.00
CA GLU A 736 -11.59 -6.52 20.01
C GLU A 736 -10.52 -7.36 19.27
N ASP A 737 -10.56 -8.69 19.37
CA ASP A 737 -9.45 -9.53 18.89
C ASP A 737 -9.43 -9.76 17.37
N LYS A 738 -10.57 -9.59 16.68
CA LYS A 738 -10.66 -9.73 15.21
C LYS A 738 -9.67 -8.84 14.44
N TYR A 739 -9.39 -7.62 14.93
CA TYR A 739 -8.70 -6.59 14.13
C TYR A 739 -7.22 -6.36 14.47
N LYS A 740 -6.73 -6.78 15.64
CA LYS A 740 -5.28 -6.67 15.95
C LYS A 740 -4.41 -7.53 15.02
N LEU A 741 -4.95 -8.63 14.51
CA LEU A 741 -4.31 -9.51 13.51
C LEU A 741 -3.99 -8.81 12.19
N TYR A 742 -4.71 -7.76 11.80
CA TYR A 742 -4.52 -7.11 10.49
C TYR A 742 -3.26 -6.25 10.41
N ARG A 743 -2.80 -5.65 11.53
CA ARG A 743 -1.69 -4.67 11.51
C ARG A 743 -0.29 -5.28 11.56
N ALA A 744 -0.18 -6.57 11.93
CA ALA A 744 1.11 -7.29 11.92
C ALA A 744 1.56 -7.73 10.51
N GLY A 745 0.65 -7.78 9.52
CA GLY A 745 0.92 -8.36 8.20
C GLY A 745 1.63 -7.46 7.17
N ARG A 746 1.98 -6.19 7.50
CA ARG A 746 2.54 -5.23 6.54
C ARG A 746 3.54 -4.23 7.14
N SER A 747 4.80 -4.65 7.35
CA SER A 747 6.00 -3.92 6.88
C SER A 747 7.31 -4.48 7.46
N ARG A 748 8.15 -5.10 6.62
CA ARG A 748 9.62 -5.00 6.70
C ARG A 748 10.29 -5.47 5.41
N ILE A 749 10.00 -4.77 4.31
CA ILE A 749 10.87 -4.80 3.12
C ILE A 749 12.06 -3.91 3.48
N LEU A 750 13.24 -4.51 3.70
CA LEU A 750 14.49 -3.78 3.79
C LEU A 750 15.05 -3.59 2.38
N THR A 751 14.99 -2.35 1.90
CA THR A 751 15.68 -1.91 0.69
C THR A 751 17.18 -1.76 0.97
N ASP A 752 18.00 -2.74 0.60
CA ASP A 752 19.46 -2.65 0.72
C ASP A 752 20.12 -2.57 -0.67
N ASN A 753 20.16 -1.35 -1.21
CA ASN A 753 20.48 -1.08 -2.61
C ASN A 753 22.00 -0.88 -2.84
N ASN A 754 22.80 -1.86 -2.44
CA ASN A 754 24.25 -1.71 -2.22
C ASN A 754 25.16 -2.69 -3.02
N TYR A 755 24.86 -2.98 -4.30
CA TYR A 755 25.75 -3.80 -5.13
C TYR A 755 26.02 -3.34 -6.58
N LEU A 756 25.70 -2.08 -6.94
CA LEU A 756 25.96 -1.51 -8.28
C LEU A 756 27.08 -0.46 -8.32
N ARG A 757 28.20 -0.72 -7.63
CA ARG A 757 29.46 0.04 -7.77
C ARG A 757 30.68 -0.87 -7.98
N ARG A 758 30.80 -1.46 -9.19
CA ARG A 758 32.05 -1.80 -9.93
C ARG A 758 31.80 -2.71 -11.14
N SER A 759 31.70 -2.14 -12.34
CA SER A 759 32.39 -2.65 -13.55
C SER A 759 32.22 -1.69 -14.73
N LEU A 760 33.29 -0.98 -15.09
CA LEU A 760 33.38 -0.21 -16.35
C LEU A 760 34.77 -0.47 -16.95
N ALA A 761 34.87 -1.46 -17.84
CA ALA A 761 36.08 -1.76 -18.60
C ALA A 761 35.78 -2.58 -19.87
N SER A 762 36.61 -2.38 -20.90
CA SER A 762 36.75 -3.16 -22.14
C SER A 762 35.58 -3.22 -23.16
N HIS A 763 35.91 -2.78 -24.38
CA HIS A 763 35.29 -3.01 -25.69
C HIS A 763 35.62 -4.45 -26.24
N PRO A 764 35.21 -4.92 -27.46
CA PRO A 764 34.71 -4.17 -28.63
C PRO A 764 33.58 -4.76 -29.52
N GLN A 765 33.04 -3.85 -30.35
CA GLN A 765 32.53 -3.96 -31.74
C GLN A 765 32.28 -5.32 -32.42
N SER A 766 31.14 -5.43 -33.11
CA SER A 766 31.00 -6.14 -34.40
C SER A 766 29.91 -5.49 -35.30
N THR A 767 29.96 -5.72 -36.62
CA THR A 767 29.27 -4.90 -37.65
C THR A 767 27.98 -5.50 -38.24
N LEU A 768 27.03 -4.61 -38.56
CA LEU A 768 26.22 -4.47 -39.81
C LEU A 768 26.22 -5.63 -40.85
N PRO A 769 25.07 -5.89 -41.56
CA PRO A 769 24.55 -4.91 -42.53
C PRO A 769 23.01 -4.82 -42.73
N HIS A 770 22.64 -3.87 -43.61
CA HIS A 770 21.28 -3.43 -43.98
C HIS A 770 20.50 -4.39 -44.89
N CYS A 771 19.18 -4.17 -44.98
CA CYS A 771 18.50 -4.14 -46.29
C CYS A 771 17.27 -3.19 -46.25
N THR A 772 16.82 -2.69 -47.41
CA THR A 772 15.83 -1.59 -47.53
C THR A 772 14.84 -1.84 -48.67
N LEU A 773 13.53 -1.62 -48.46
CA LEU A 773 12.48 -1.29 -49.46
C LEU A 773 11.20 -0.88 -48.69
N THR A 774 10.71 0.37 -48.73
CA THR A 774 10.03 1.13 -49.81
C THR A 774 8.49 0.93 -49.83
N VAL A 775 7.77 2.04 -49.97
CA VAL A 775 6.31 2.18 -49.80
C VAL A 775 5.51 1.75 -51.05
N GLN A 776 4.30 1.21 -50.85
CA GLN A 776 3.18 1.39 -51.78
C GLN A 776 1.89 1.78 -51.04
N SER A 777 1.08 2.62 -51.68
CA SER A 777 -0.12 3.26 -51.15
C SER A 777 -1.35 2.92 -51.97
N TYR A 778 -2.52 2.79 -51.33
CA TYR A 778 -3.83 2.82 -52.01
C TYR A 778 -4.82 3.73 -51.28
N HIS A 779 -5.87 4.14 -52.00
CA HIS A 779 -6.69 5.32 -51.68
C HIS A 779 -8.02 5.00 -50.96
N VAL A 780 -8.67 6.05 -50.46
CA VAL A 780 -9.95 6.03 -49.72
C VAL A 780 -11.16 5.92 -50.68
N PRO A 781 -12.38 5.60 -50.20
CA PRO A 781 -13.33 6.67 -49.88
C PRO A 781 -14.20 6.44 -48.62
N SER A 782 -15.00 7.47 -48.28
CA SER A 782 -15.89 7.62 -47.12
C SER A 782 -17.33 7.11 -47.36
N ASP A 783 -18.11 6.81 -46.29
CA ASP A 783 -19.28 7.63 -45.91
C ASP A 783 -19.96 7.30 -44.53
N SER A 784 -20.71 8.29 -44.02
CA SER A 784 -21.96 8.29 -43.21
C SER A 784 -22.26 7.38 -42.00
N SER A 785 -22.63 8.04 -40.88
CA SER A 785 -23.83 7.83 -40.01
C SER A 785 -23.85 6.90 -38.75
N LEU A 786 -24.68 7.33 -37.78
CA LEU A 786 -25.05 6.80 -36.43
C LEU A 786 -26.37 5.94 -36.50
N PRO A 787 -26.98 5.31 -35.44
CA PRO A 787 -27.02 5.71 -34.01
C PRO A 787 -27.21 4.61 -32.90
N THR A 788 -27.59 5.05 -31.69
CA THR A 788 -27.73 4.43 -30.34
C THR A 788 -29.01 3.59 -30.07
N VAL A 789 -28.99 2.64 -29.11
CA VAL A 789 -30.17 1.94 -28.49
C VAL A 789 -29.93 1.55 -27.00
N TYR A 790 -30.99 1.45 -26.17
CA TYR A 790 -31.07 1.17 -24.69
C TYR A 790 -31.83 -0.14 -24.32
N LEU A 791 -31.85 -0.62 -23.04
CA LEU A 791 -32.97 -1.37 -22.33
C LEU A 791 -32.71 -1.76 -20.82
N HIS A 792 -33.65 -2.42 -20.09
CA HIS A 792 -33.92 -2.31 -18.59
C HIS A 792 -34.29 -3.62 -17.77
N ASN A 793 -34.17 -3.60 -16.40
CA ASN A 793 -34.93 -4.31 -15.26
C ASN A 793 -34.70 -5.85 -14.91
N GLU A 794 -35.02 -6.56 -13.78
CA GLU A 794 -35.60 -6.45 -12.35
C GLU A 794 -35.59 -7.88 -11.59
N VAL A 795 -35.94 -8.31 -10.32
CA VAL A 795 -36.45 -7.84 -8.94
C VAL A 795 -36.45 -8.92 -7.74
N PHE A 796 -36.27 -8.52 -6.44
CA PHE A 796 -36.84 -8.96 -5.07
C PHE A 796 -36.50 -10.19 -4.09
N CYS A 797 -36.41 -9.86 -2.74
CA CYS A 797 -36.82 -10.52 -1.41
C CYS A 797 -36.21 -11.86 -0.81
N SER A 798 -36.37 -12.38 0.46
CA SER A 798 -36.92 -12.11 1.87
C SER A 798 -36.66 -13.36 2.84
N LEU A 799 -36.89 -13.60 4.18
CA LEU A 799 -37.13 -13.05 5.60
C LEU A 799 -37.28 -14.29 6.60
N ALA A 800 -37.41 -14.36 7.98
CA ALA A 800 -36.87 -13.70 9.23
C ALA A 800 -37.34 -14.41 10.61
N LEU A 801 -36.67 -14.17 11.79
CA LEU A 801 -37.04 -14.38 13.27
C LEU A 801 -36.99 -15.80 13.97
N GLY A 802 -36.94 -16.03 15.33
CA GLY A 802 -37.00 -15.25 16.63
C GLY A 802 -36.65 -16.06 17.96
N ALA A 803 -36.79 -15.53 19.22
CA ALA A 803 -36.19 -16.11 20.50
C ALA A 803 -36.89 -15.82 21.91
N SER A 804 -36.40 -16.39 23.06
CA SER A 804 -36.77 -16.19 24.54
C SER A 804 -35.92 -17.11 25.50
N ALA A 805 -35.96 -17.22 26.87
CA ALA A 805 -36.18 -16.42 28.15
C ALA A 805 -36.26 -17.40 29.41
N LEU A 806 -36.11 -17.17 30.75
CA LEU A 806 -35.42 -16.24 31.73
C LEU A 806 -35.63 -16.73 33.25
N VAL A 807 -34.94 -16.16 34.29
CA VAL A 807 -35.16 -16.17 35.81
C VAL A 807 -34.14 -16.91 36.75
N ALA A 808 -33.88 -16.42 37.99
CA ALA A 808 -32.74 -16.73 38.91
C ALA A 808 -33.03 -16.73 40.46
N ALA A 809 -31.99 -16.84 41.33
CA ALA A 809 -32.03 -16.88 42.81
C ALA A 809 -31.02 -15.91 43.54
N SER A 810 -31.00 -15.88 44.87
CA SER A 810 -30.37 -14.82 45.72
C SER A 810 -28.86 -14.95 45.99
N ALA A 811 -28.14 -13.84 45.93
CA ALA A 811 -26.66 -13.76 45.99
C ALA A 811 -26.09 -12.97 47.20
N VAL A 812 -24.82 -13.24 47.54
CA VAL A 812 -23.95 -12.23 48.19
C VAL A 812 -23.72 -11.09 47.20
N PRO A 813 -23.67 -9.83 47.64
CA PRO A 813 -23.26 -8.73 46.77
C PRO A 813 -21.80 -8.94 46.33
N ARG A 814 -21.58 -9.29 45.05
CA ARG A 814 -20.26 -9.12 44.42
C ARG A 814 -19.78 -7.70 44.72
N VAL A 815 -18.56 -7.58 45.24
CA VAL A 815 -17.98 -6.27 45.57
C VAL A 815 -18.01 -5.38 44.32
N ALA A 816 -18.42 -4.12 44.50
CA ALA A 816 -18.54 -3.19 43.39
C ALA A 816 -17.19 -2.99 42.69
N LYS A 817 -17.23 -2.82 41.37
CA LYS A 817 -16.06 -2.79 40.46
C LYS A 817 -14.95 -1.80 40.85
N ASP A 818 -15.30 -0.82 41.67
CA ASP A 818 -14.51 0.36 42.02
C ASP A 818 -14.22 0.43 43.54
N ALA A 819 -14.58 -0.61 44.31
CA ALA A 819 -14.35 -0.68 45.75
C ALA A 819 -13.08 -1.49 46.09
N LYS A 820 -12.38 -1.08 47.14
CA LYS A 820 -11.22 -1.80 47.68
C LYS A 820 -11.64 -2.99 48.55
N VAL A 821 -10.83 -4.04 48.51
CA VAL A 821 -10.93 -5.24 49.34
C VAL A 821 -9.55 -5.51 49.92
N ASP A 822 -9.48 -5.73 51.24
CA ASP A 822 -8.32 -6.34 51.88
C ASP A 822 -8.42 -7.86 51.70
N TYR A 823 -7.42 -8.46 51.05
CA TYR A 823 -7.37 -9.90 50.79
C TYR A 823 -6.55 -10.69 51.83
N ALA A 824 -6.07 -10.06 52.91
CA ALA A 824 -5.34 -10.75 53.99
C ALA A 824 -6.14 -11.94 54.54
N GLY A 825 -5.55 -13.14 54.52
CA GLY A 825 -6.18 -14.36 55.00
C GLY A 825 -7.32 -14.92 54.13
N PHE A 826 -7.61 -14.32 52.96
CA PHE A 826 -8.51 -14.95 51.98
C PHE A 826 -7.80 -16.14 51.33
N LYS A 827 -8.55 -17.20 51.03
CA LYS A 827 -8.03 -18.45 50.48
C LYS A 827 -8.47 -18.69 49.06
N GLY A 828 -7.56 -19.25 48.26
CA GLY A 828 -7.88 -19.81 46.95
C GLY A 828 -8.31 -21.27 47.09
N LEU A 829 -9.47 -21.61 46.54
CA LEU A 829 -10.06 -22.94 46.54
C LEU A 829 -10.28 -23.45 45.12
N ARG A 830 -9.92 -24.70 44.87
CA ARG A 830 -10.26 -25.46 43.66
C ARG A 830 -11.48 -26.33 43.93
N VAL A 831 -12.63 -25.93 43.41
CA VAL A 831 -13.91 -26.61 43.61
C VAL A 831 -14.21 -27.53 42.43
N LYS A 832 -14.52 -28.80 42.67
CA LYS A 832 -14.80 -29.79 41.63
C LYS A 832 -16.22 -29.65 41.09
N ILE A 833 -16.35 -29.75 39.77
CA ILE A 833 -17.62 -29.69 39.04
C ILE A 833 -18.22 -31.10 39.01
N PRO A 834 -19.44 -31.34 39.56
CA PRO A 834 -20.05 -32.67 39.55
C PRO A 834 -20.33 -33.18 38.13
N LEU A 835 -20.15 -34.49 37.92
CA LEU A 835 -20.31 -35.10 36.60
C LEU A 835 -21.71 -34.83 36.00
N GLY A 836 -21.76 -34.20 34.84
CA GLY A 836 -23.02 -33.80 34.19
C GLY A 836 -23.62 -32.47 34.66
N LYS A 837 -22.86 -31.66 35.41
CA LYS A 837 -23.16 -30.24 35.67
C LYS A 837 -22.19 -29.31 34.95
N SER A 838 -22.69 -28.14 34.59
CA SER A 838 -21.91 -27.07 33.94
C SER A 838 -21.23 -26.15 34.97
N PRO A 839 -20.15 -25.43 34.60
CA PRO A 839 -19.53 -24.44 35.49
C PRO A 839 -20.51 -23.36 36.01
N LEU A 840 -21.47 -22.95 35.17
CA LEU A 840 -22.51 -21.97 35.52
C LEU A 840 -23.43 -22.48 36.65
N GLU A 841 -23.93 -23.71 36.56
CA GLU A 841 -24.76 -24.33 37.62
C GLU A 841 -23.99 -24.58 38.93
N VAL A 842 -22.67 -24.48 38.90
CA VAL A 842 -21.78 -24.57 40.06
C VAL A 842 -21.52 -23.17 40.63
N GLU A 843 -21.25 -22.16 39.78
CA GLU A 843 -21.18 -20.74 40.17
C GLU A 843 -22.48 -20.27 40.85
N GLU A 844 -23.66 -20.62 40.32
CA GLU A 844 -24.96 -20.26 40.91
C GLU A 844 -25.14 -20.78 42.35
N LYS A 845 -24.46 -21.87 42.73
CA LYS A 845 -24.49 -22.40 44.11
C LYS A 845 -23.45 -21.77 45.04
N LEU A 846 -22.39 -21.22 44.47
CA LEU A 846 -21.31 -20.54 45.18
C LEU A 846 -21.56 -19.02 45.30
N THR A 847 -22.49 -18.50 44.51
CA THR A 847 -23.04 -17.15 44.53
C THR A 847 -23.75 -16.88 45.86
N GLY A 848 -22.98 -16.38 46.85
CA GLY A 848 -23.40 -16.38 48.25
C GLY A 848 -22.27 -16.62 49.25
N LEU A 849 -21.15 -17.19 48.80
CA LEU A 849 -20.06 -17.66 49.67
C LEU A 849 -18.66 -17.30 49.15
N VAL A 850 -18.49 -17.13 47.83
CA VAL A 850 -17.20 -16.77 47.21
C VAL A 850 -17.13 -15.26 46.95
N ALA A 851 -15.95 -14.67 47.15
CA ALA A 851 -15.69 -13.28 46.79
C ALA A 851 -15.48 -13.14 45.28
N HIS A 852 -14.70 -14.05 44.69
CA HIS A 852 -14.42 -14.09 43.25
C HIS A 852 -14.44 -15.52 42.71
N VAL A 853 -14.76 -15.64 41.42
CA VAL A 853 -14.58 -16.86 40.61
C VAL A 853 -13.48 -16.55 39.60
N VAL A 854 -12.53 -17.46 39.44
CA VAL A 854 -11.20 -17.17 38.86
C VAL A 854 -11.05 -17.68 37.42
N ASN A 855 -11.55 -18.89 37.12
CA ASN A 855 -11.30 -19.59 35.86
C ASN A 855 -12.62 -20.07 35.25
N PHE A 856 -13.05 -19.51 34.12
CA PHE A 856 -14.26 -19.97 33.44
C PHE A 856 -14.00 -20.95 32.27
N GLY A 857 -14.72 -22.08 32.26
CA GLY A 857 -15.07 -22.81 31.03
C GLY A 857 -14.24 -24.04 30.61
N HIS A 858 -13.07 -24.34 31.20
CA HIS A 858 -12.19 -25.41 30.71
C HIS A 858 -11.60 -26.36 31.78
N GLY A 859 -12.44 -27.13 32.48
CA GLY A 859 -11.96 -28.22 33.34
C GLY A 859 -13.08 -29.01 34.06
N GLU A 860 -12.69 -30.04 34.81
CA GLU A 860 -13.55 -30.70 35.82
C GLU A 860 -13.61 -29.93 37.15
N HIS A 861 -13.04 -28.71 37.20
CA HIS A 861 -12.91 -27.88 38.39
C HIS A 861 -13.17 -26.39 38.07
N LEU A 862 -13.47 -25.62 39.10
CA LEU A 862 -13.73 -24.19 39.13
C LEU A 862 -12.92 -23.58 40.29
N ASP A 863 -12.03 -22.65 39.98
CA ASP A 863 -11.21 -21.99 41.00
C ASP A 863 -11.91 -20.73 41.52
N VAL A 864 -11.87 -20.49 42.83
CA VAL A 864 -12.59 -19.41 43.53
C VAL A 864 -11.77 -18.82 44.69
N VAL A 865 -11.98 -17.54 45.01
CA VAL A 865 -11.38 -16.86 46.17
C VAL A 865 -12.45 -16.63 47.24
N VAL A 866 -12.14 -16.99 48.48
CA VAL A 866 -13.10 -17.16 49.58
C VAL A 866 -12.49 -16.64 50.88
N ALA A 867 -13.25 -15.90 51.70
CA ALA A 867 -12.80 -15.55 53.06
C ALA A 867 -12.71 -16.81 53.93
N ASP A 868 -11.75 -16.90 54.86
CA ASP A 868 -11.45 -18.14 55.61
C ASP A 868 -12.70 -18.71 56.34
N GLU A 869 -13.57 -17.85 56.87
CA GLU A 869 -14.82 -18.26 57.53
C GLU A 869 -15.86 -18.91 56.59
N ASN A 870 -15.73 -18.73 55.28
CA ASN A 870 -16.61 -19.30 54.26
C ASN A 870 -16.03 -20.56 53.57
N VAL A 871 -14.73 -20.84 53.73
CA VAL A 871 -14.04 -22.03 53.18
C VAL A 871 -14.80 -23.31 53.55
N ASP A 872 -15.10 -23.45 54.85
CA ASP A 872 -15.78 -24.59 55.44
C ASP A 872 -17.25 -24.74 54.97
N SER A 873 -17.87 -23.65 54.48
CA SER A 873 -19.20 -23.66 53.88
C SER A 873 -19.16 -24.09 52.40
N VAL A 874 -18.16 -23.64 51.64
CA VAL A 874 -17.94 -24.04 50.24
C VAL A 874 -17.65 -25.55 50.17
N ALA A 875 -16.73 -26.04 50.99
CA ALA A 875 -16.31 -27.45 51.03
C ALA A 875 -17.42 -28.44 51.46
N ARG A 876 -18.52 -27.95 52.06
CA ARG A 876 -19.71 -28.77 52.41
C ARG A 876 -20.73 -28.87 51.28
N ILE A 877 -20.67 -27.99 50.28
CA ILE A 877 -21.62 -27.94 49.16
C ILE A 877 -21.06 -28.71 47.96
N LEU A 878 -19.73 -28.70 47.78
CA LEU A 878 -18.98 -29.32 46.66
C LEU A 878 -17.62 -29.82 47.17
N GLU A 879 -17.04 -30.86 46.54
CA GLU A 879 -15.63 -31.24 46.79
C GLU A 879 -14.73 -30.05 46.48
N ALA A 880 -13.94 -29.58 47.46
CA ALA A 880 -13.06 -28.42 47.29
C ALA A 880 -11.71 -28.62 48.00
N GLU A 881 -10.64 -28.16 47.37
CA GLU A 881 -9.25 -28.24 47.85
C GLU A 881 -8.66 -26.82 47.98
N VAL A 882 -8.00 -26.50 49.10
CA VAL A 882 -7.30 -25.21 49.24
C VAL A 882 -6.02 -25.25 48.40
N ILE A 883 -5.90 -24.30 47.47
CA ILE A 883 -4.74 -24.15 46.57
C ILE A 883 -3.87 -22.94 46.93
N ILE A 884 -4.41 -21.97 47.69
CA ILE A 884 -3.68 -20.80 48.22
C ILE A 884 -4.17 -20.54 49.65
N GLU A 885 -3.27 -20.53 50.63
CA GLU A 885 -3.59 -20.33 52.06
C GLU A 885 -3.74 -18.86 52.48
N ASP A 886 -3.11 -17.91 51.77
CA ASP A 886 -3.32 -16.47 51.97
C ASP A 886 -3.06 -15.73 50.64
N VAL A 887 -4.14 -15.19 50.05
CA VAL A 887 -4.10 -14.45 48.77
C VAL A 887 -3.53 -13.03 48.97
N GLY A 888 -3.82 -12.39 50.10
CA GLY A 888 -3.30 -11.06 50.43
C GLY A 888 -1.79 -11.06 50.66
N ALA A 889 -1.25 -12.13 51.26
CA ALA A 889 0.19 -12.30 51.42
C ALA A 889 0.92 -12.40 50.07
N ILE A 890 0.37 -13.11 49.08
CA ILE A 890 0.94 -13.21 47.73
C ILE A 890 0.91 -11.85 47.01
N ILE A 891 -0.20 -11.11 47.10
CA ILE A 891 -0.32 -9.75 46.54
C ILE A 891 0.75 -8.81 47.14
N ALA A 892 1.04 -8.94 48.45
CA ALA A 892 2.04 -8.13 49.13
C ALA A 892 3.49 -8.45 48.72
N GLU A 893 3.83 -9.70 48.36
CA GLU A 893 5.19 -10.06 47.92
C GLU A 893 5.56 -9.47 46.54
N GLU A 894 4.57 -9.23 45.65
CA GLU A 894 4.81 -8.53 44.37
C GLU A 894 4.83 -6.99 44.51
N GLY A 895 4.64 -6.45 45.72
CA GLY A 895 4.86 -5.05 46.06
C GLY A 895 3.64 -4.13 45.95
N GLU A 896 2.45 -4.68 45.69
CA GLU A 896 1.18 -3.94 45.75
C GLU A 896 0.59 -3.92 47.18
N PRO A 897 -0.26 -2.92 47.53
CA PRO A 897 -0.92 -2.89 48.83
C PRO A 897 -1.95 -4.02 48.98
N VAL A 898 -2.07 -4.59 50.18
CA VAL A 898 -3.03 -5.68 50.47
C VAL A 898 -4.50 -5.29 50.21
N GLU A 899 -4.80 -3.98 50.29
CA GLU A 899 -6.08 -3.41 49.82
C GLU A 899 -6.05 -3.07 48.31
N THR A 900 -6.44 -4.01 47.45
CA THR A 900 -6.60 -3.77 45.99
C THR A 900 -8.06 -3.57 45.60
N PHE A 901 -8.32 -3.05 44.38
CA PHE A 901 -9.68 -2.84 43.87
C PHE A 901 -10.30 -4.13 43.30
N ALA A 902 -11.60 -4.36 43.56
CA ALA A 902 -12.33 -5.54 43.11
C ALA A 902 -12.71 -5.51 41.61
N VAL A 903 -11.74 -5.81 40.74
CA VAL A 903 -11.89 -5.78 39.28
C VAL A 903 -12.77 -6.96 38.79
N PRO A 904 -13.73 -6.73 37.86
CA PRO A 904 -14.76 -7.72 37.48
C PRO A 904 -14.36 -8.69 36.36
N SER A 905 -13.20 -8.52 35.75
CA SER A 905 -12.72 -9.32 34.62
C SER A 905 -11.61 -10.26 35.10
N GLU A 906 -11.58 -11.49 34.57
CA GLU A 906 -10.59 -12.53 34.89
C GLU A 906 -9.17 -11.97 34.86
N SER A 907 -8.91 -11.04 33.94
CA SER A 907 -7.64 -10.33 33.70
C SER A 907 -6.85 -9.82 34.90
N TRP A 908 -7.38 -9.65 36.12
CA TRP A 908 -6.51 -9.42 37.28
C TRP A 908 -5.85 -10.74 37.72
N PHE A 909 -6.62 -11.74 38.12
CA PHE A 909 -6.10 -13.04 38.53
C PHE A 909 -5.40 -13.78 37.37
N THR A 910 -5.91 -13.65 36.14
CA THR A 910 -5.24 -14.20 34.94
C THR A 910 -3.97 -13.44 34.58
N ALA A 911 -3.81 -12.13 34.86
CA ALA A 911 -2.52 -11.46 34.64
C ALA A 911 -1.46 -11.95 35.63
N TYR A 912 -1.81 -12.01 36.91
CA TYR A 912 -0.92 -12.60 37.93
C TYR A 912 -0.58 -14.07 37.61
N HIS A 913 -1.51 -14.86 37.07
CA HIS A 913 -1.25 -16.26 36.62
C HIS A 913 -0.89 -16.46 35.13
N THR A 914 -0.58 -15.42 34.35
CA THR A 914 -0.06 -15.59 32.97
C THR A 914 1.07 -14.66 32.59
N TYR A 915 1.52 -13.76 33.48
CA TYR A 915 2.83 -13.13 33.37
C TYR A 915 3.84 -13.64 34.40
N ALA A 916 3.42 -13.96 35.63
CA ALA A 916 4.30 -14.66 36.58
C ALA A 916 4.61 -16.08 36.05
N ASP A 917 3.59 -16.90 35.74
CA ASP A 917 3.76 -18.25 35.18
C ASP A 917 4.45 -18.31 33.79
N HIS A 918 4.83 -17.17 33.20
CA HIS A 918 5.60 -17.07 31.96
C HIS A 918 6.96 -16.33 32.07
N THR A 919 7.25 -15.68 33.20
CA THR A 919 8.53 -14.99 33.44
C THR A 919 9.18 -15.36 34.78
N HIS A 920 8.37 -15.66 35.80
CA HIS A 920 8.73 -16.21 37.10
C HIS A 920 7.95 -17.50 37.39
N GLY A 921 8.08 -18.47 36.48
CA GLY A 921 8.59 -19.75 36.95
C GLY A 921 9.88 -19.46 37.74
N GLY A 922 9.77 -19.40 39.08
CA GLY A 922 10.80 -18.91 40.00
C GLY A 922 12.06 -19.77 39.98
N LYS A 923 12.91 -19.55 38.97
CA LYS A 923 13.86 -20.51 38.38
C LYS A 923 13.14 -21.65 37.64
N GLY A 924 12.70 -21.39 36.40
CA GLY A 924 11.91 -22.38 35.65
C GLY A 924 11.68 -22.08 34.17
N SER A 925 12.74 -21.76 33.42
CA SER A 925 12.70 -21.69 31.96
C SER A 925 12.19 -23.00 31.34
N LYS A 926 11.14 -22.95 30.49
CA LYS A 926 10.67 -24.13 29.74
C LYS A 926 11.81 -24.72 28.90
N PRO A 927 12.00 -26.05 28.88
CA PRO A 927 13.02 -26.68 28.05
C PRO A 927 12.79 -26.41 26.56
N ALA A 928 13.87 -26.12 25.84
CA ALA A 928 13.82 -25.80 24.43
C ALA A 928 13.65 -27.05 23.54
N VAL A 929 12.83 -26.93 22.50
CA VAL A 929 12.65 -27.91 21.42
C VAL A 929 13.04 -27.25 20.10
N LEU A 930 14.07 -27.76 19.42
CA LEU A 930 14.60 -27.18 18.19
C LEU A 930 14.20 -28.05 16.97
N LEU A 931 13.71 -27.43 15.90
CA LEU A 931 13.31 -28.11 14.65
C LEU A 931 13.91 -27.37 13.45
N HIS A 932 14.87 -27.98 12.74
CA HIS A 932 15.59 -27.37 11.61
C HIS A 932 15.21 -28.02 10.27
N GLY A 933 15.03 -27.19 9.24
CA GLY A 933 14.76 -27.59 7.86
C GLY A 933 15.70 -26.94 6.85
N THR A 934 15.90 -27.61 5.71
CA THR A 934 16.76 -27.18 4.59
C THR A 934 18.14 -26.71 5.08
N VAL A 935 18.85 -27.61 5.80
CA VAL A 935 20.27 -27.44 6.10
C VAL A 935 21.12 -27.77 4.87
N HIS A 936 20.72 -28.78 4.10
CA HIS A 936 21.13 -28.92 2.70
C HIS A 936 20.10 -28.22 1.79
N ALA A 937 20.55 -27.31 0.94
CA ALA A 937 19.68 -26.44 0.14
C ALA A 937 18.65 -27.16 -0.75
N ARG A 938 19.00 -28.32 -1.30
CA ARG A 938 18.15 -29.12 -2.22
C ARG A 938 16.97 -29.84 -1.57
N GLU A 939 16.87 -29.87 -0.25
CA GLU A 939 15.98 -30.79 0.49
C GLU A 939 14.63 -30.14 0.83
N TRP A 940 14.00 -29.46 -0.15
CA TRP A 940 12.81 -28.60 0.00
C TRP A 940 11.64 -29.20 0.79
N ILE A 941 11.50 -30.53 0.80
CA ILE A 941 10.48 -31.24 1.60
C ILE A 941 10.68 -31.04 3.11
N SER A 942 11.91 -30.84 3.59
CA SER A 942 12.20 -30.57 4.99
C SER A 942 11.62 -29.23 5.45
N THR A 943 11.75 -28.15 4.66
CA THR A 943 11.06 -26.86 4.91
C THR A 943 9.55 -27.06 5.04
N MET A 944 8.93 -27.72 4.06
CA MET A 944 7.47 -27.97 4.07
C MET A 944 7.02 -28.84 5.26
N THR A 945 7.86 -29.78 5.70
CA THR A 945 7.64 -30.57 6.91
C THR A 945 7.69 -29.69 8.16
N VAL A 946 8.75 -28.88 8.30
CA VAL A 946 8.96 -28.02 9.48
C VAL A 946 7.90 -26.92 9.59
N GLU A 947 7.48 -26.32 8.47
CA GLU A 947 6.33 -25.39 8.39
C GLU A 947 5.01 -26.10 8.77
N TYR A 948 4.81 -27.34 8.34
CA TYR A 948 3.62 -28.11 8.72
C TYR A 948 3.61 -28.44 10.21
N LEU A 949 4.76 -28.78 10.82
CA LEU A 949 4.86 -28.97 12.28
C LEU A 949 4.47 -27.69 13.03
N ALA A 950 4.99 -26.53 12.61
CA ALA A 950 4.61 -25.23 13.18
C ALA A 950 3.10 -24.92 13.01
N TRP A 951 2.56 -25.17 11.81
CA TRP A 951 1.14 -24.98 11.53
C TRP A 951 0.25 -25.89 12.40
N GLN A 952 0.64 -27.14 12.61
CA GLN A 952 -0.08 -28.07 13.50
C GLN A 952 -0.05 -27.61 14.96
N LEU A 953 1.14 -27.23 15.49
CA LEU A 953 1.27 -26.72 16.85
C LEU A 953 0.38 -25.50 17.09
N LEU A 954 0.42 -24.51 16.18
CA LEU A 954 -0.36 -23.28 16.29
C LEU A 954 -1.87 -23.50 16.12
N THR A 955 -2.29 -24.33 15.16
CA THR A 955 -3.74 -24.52 14.89
C THR A 955 -4.43 -25.53 15.78
N GLN A 956 -3.71 -26.51 16.34
CA GLN A 956 -4.29 -27.50 17.24
C GLN A 956 -4.20 -27.15 18.73
N TYR A 957 -3.43 -26.13 19.13
CA TYR A 957 -3.26 -25.71 20.54
C TYR A 957 -4.61 -25.54 21.27
N GLY A 958 -5.56 -24.81 20.68
CA GLY A 958 -6.89 -24.58 21.26
C GLY A 958 -7.92 -25.69 21.01
N SER A 959 -7.60 -26.73 20.24
CA SER A 959 -8.57 -27.76 19.81
C SER A 959 -8.16 -29.19 20.13
N THR A 960 -6.98 -29.43 20.68
CA THR A 960 -6.43 -30.78 20.87
C THR A 960 -5.53 -30.82 22.08
N ALA A 961 -6.04 -31.37 23.20
CA ALA A 961 -5.37 -31.38 24.49
C ALA A 961 -3.95 -31.98 24.45
N SER A 962 -3.72 -32.97 23.60
CA SER A 962 -2.41 -33.62 23.44
C SER A 962 -1.39 -32.81 22.62
N VAL A 963 -1.82 -31.73 21.95
CA VAL A 963 -0.97 -30.68 21.37
C VAL A 963 -0.81 -29.53 22.35
N LYS A 964 -1.90 -29.12 23.03
CA LYS A 964 -1.85 -28.11 24.10
C LYS A 964 -0.78 -28.47 25.13
N ALA A 965 -0.82 -29.70 25.65
CA ALA A 965 0.15 -30.21 26.62
C ALA A 965 1.62 -30.11 26.14
N LEU A 966 1.91 -30.24 24.84
CA LEU A 966 3.26 -30.09 24.31
C LEU A 966 3.72 -28.63 24.31
N VAL A 967 2.86 -27.69 23.91
CA VAL A 967 3.13 -26.25 23.91
C VAL A 967 3.15 -25.68 25.34
N ASP A 968 2.36 -26.25 26.23
CA ASP A 968 2.40 -25.97 27.67
C ASP A 968 3.75 -26.39 28.27
N THR A 969 4.28 -27.56 27.86
CA THR A 969 5.53 -28.13 28.41
C THR A 969 6.82 -27.51 27.82
N TYR A 970 6.82 -27.14 26.54
CA TYR A 970 8.04 -26.85 25.77
C TYR A 970 8.04 -25.51 25.03
N ASP A 971 9.22 -24.86 24.96
CA ASP A 971 9.46 -23.73 24.07
C ASP A 971 9.93 -24.23 22.70
N PHE A 972 9.16 -24.00 21.64
CA PHE A 972 9.49 -24.44 20.28
C PHE A 972 10.27 -23.38 19.48
N TYR A 973 11.47 -23.72 19.02
CA TYR A 973 12.33 -22.92 18.14
C TYR A 973 12.40 -23.59 16.77
N ILE A 974 11.75 -22.99 15.78
CA ILE A 974 11.48 -23.63 14.48
C ILE A 974 12.12 -22.81 13.36
N LEU A 975 13.07 -23.41 12.63
CA LEU A 975 13.83 -22.78 11.54
C LEU A 975 13.61 -23.55 10.23
N PRO A 976 12.63 -23.18 9.39
CA PRO A 976 12.31 -23.94 8.17
C PRO A 976 13.36 -23.90 7.06
N ILE A 977 14.22 -22.88 7.04
CA ILE A 977 15.29 -22.72 6.04
C ILE A 977 16.57 -22.27 6.76
N VAL A 978 17.48 -23.22 7.00
CA VAL A 978 18.83 -22.95 7.54
C VAL A 978 19.81 -22.48 6.46
N ASN A 979 19.59 -22.85 5.20
CA ASN A 979 20.48 -22.60 4.06
C ASN A 979 19.83 -21.66 3.02
N PRO A 980 19.63 -20.36 3.32
CA PRO A 980 18.78 -19.48 2.50
C PRO A 980 19.40 -19.16 1.13
N ASP A 981 20.71 -18.90 1.06
CA ASP A 981 21.38 -18.52 -0.19
C ASP A 981 21.52 -19.72 -1.14
N GLY A 982 21.81 -20.91 -0.60
CA GLY A 982 21.77 -22.17 -1.34
C GLY A 982 20.36 -22.52 -1.79
N PHE A 983 19.34 -22.34 -0.94
CA PHE A 983 17.94 -22.62 -1.29
C PHE A 983 17.48 -21.76 -2.47
N VAL A 984 17.74 -20.45 -2.47
CA VAL A 984 17.48 -19.57 -3.62
C VAL A 984 18.25 -20.03 -4.87
N TYR A 985 19.51 -20.44 -4.72
CA TYR A 985 20.30 -20.98 -5.84
C TYR A 985 19.71 -22.30 -6.41
N THR A 986 19.04 -23.12 -5.59
CA THR A 986 18.31 -24.31 -6.07
C THR A 986 17.01 -24.00 -6.79
N GLN A 987 16.41 -22.84 -6.55
CA GLN A 987 15.22 -22.39 -7.28
C GLN A 987 15.58 -21.75 -8.63
N THR A 988 16.74 -21.10 -8.71
CA THR A 988 17.13 -20.25 -9.85
C THR A 988 18.17 -20.87 -10.79
N THR A 989 19.05 -21.75 -10.31
CA THR A 989 20.26 -22.16 -11.08
C THR A 989 20.54 -23.65 -11.06
N ASP A 990 20.68 -24.28 -9.89
CA ASP A 990 20.97 -25.72 -9.77
C ASP A 990 20.14 -26.37 -8.67
N ARG A 991 19.06 -27.06 -9.07
CA ARG A 991 18.12 -27.71 -8.18
C ARG A 991 18.75 -28.73 -7.22
N TYR A 992 19.92 -29.28 -7.52
CA TYR A 992 20.56 -30.33 -6.71
C TYR A 992 21.73 -29.83 -5.86
N TRP A 993 21.99 -28.52 -5.85
CA TRP A 993 22.99 -27.87 -5.01
C TRP A 993 22.74 -28.11 -3.51
N ARG A 994 23.78 -28.55 -2.77
CA ARG A 994 23.68 -28.91 -1.34
C ARG A 994 24.05 -27.77 -0.39
N LYS A 995 25.01 -26.94 -0.78
CA LYS A 995 25.81 -26.08 0.11
C LYS A 995 25.26 -24.65 0.24
N ASN A 996 25.81 -23.84 1.13
CA ASN A 996 25.60 -22.37 1.07
C ASN A 996 26.26 -21.77 -0.20
N ARG A 997 26.23 -20.45 -0.41
CA ARG A 997 26.83 -19.76 -1.57
C ARG A 997 28.06 -18.90 -1.23
N GLN A 998 28.58 -19.04 -0.01
CA GLN A 998 29.80 -18.36 0.46
C GLN A 998 31.04 -18.79 -0.36
N THR A 999 31.78 -17.81 -0.89
CA THR A 999 32.97 -18.04 -1.73
C THR A 999 34.15 -18.63 -0.96
N VAL A 1000 35.05 -19.33 -1.66
CA VAL A 1000 36.27 -19.94 -1.10
C VAL A 1000 37.48 -19.30 -1.77
N SER A 1001 38.32 -18.61 -1.01
CA SER A 1001 39.40 -17.75 -1.55
C SER A 1001 40.47 -18.46 -2.37
N SER A 1002 40.60 -19.79 -2.23
CA SER A 1002 41.56 -20.63 -2.95
C SER A 1002 40.92 -21.57 -3.97
N SER A 1003 39.65 -21.37 -4.35
CA SER A 1003 38.96 -22.24 -5.31
C SER A 1003 37.92 -21.51 -6.17
N THR A 1004 37.71 -22.00 -7.39
CA THR A 1004 36.53 -21.64 -8.21
C THR A 1004 35.24 -22.29 -7.70
N CYS A 1005 35.35 -23.29 -6.83
CA CYS A 1005 34.21 -23.97 -6.22
C CYS A 1005 33.70 -23.23 -4.98
N VAL A 1006 32.38 -23.10 -4.89
CA VAL A 1006 31.68 -22.25 -3.92
C VAL A 1006 31.00 -23.11 -2.84
N GLY A 1007 30.80 -22.53 -1.65
CA GLY A 1007 29.86 -23.02 -0.64
C GLY A 1007 30.42 -24.06 0.33
N ARG A 1008 29.93 -24.03 1.58
CA ARG A 1008 30.12 -25.05 2.62
C ARG A 1008 28.87 -25.92 2.78
N ASP A 1009 29.09 -27.17 3.14
CA ASP A 1009 28.04 -28.02 3.68
C ASP A 1009 27.77 -27.63 5.13
N ILE A 1010 26.63 -26.98 5.40
CA ILE A 1010 26.30 -26.47 6.74
C ILE A 1010 26.21 -27.61 7.75
N ASN A 1011 25.69 -28.78 7.34
CA ASN A 1011 25.66 -29.96 8.22
C ASN A 1011 27.01 -30.68 8.32
N ARG A 1012 28.12 -30.08 7.88
CA ARG A 1012 29.48 -30.56 8.16
C ARG A 1012 30.38 -29.46 8.73
N ASN A 1013 29.85 -28.26 9.01
CA ASN A 1013 30.62 -27.09 9.47
C ASN A 1013 30.55 -26.83 10.99
N TRP A 1014 29.80 -27.61 11.76
CA TRP A 1014 29.72 -27.48 13.21
C TRP A 1014 31.05 -27.88 13.87
N SER A 1015 31.38 -27.27 15.01
CA SER A 1015 32.74 -27.39 15.59
C SER A 1015 33.02 -28.66 16.40
N TYR A 1016 32.04 -29.54 16.58
CA TYR A 1016 32.25 -30.79 17.31
C TYR A 1016 32.70 -31.91 16.38
N LYS A 1017 33.85 -32.51 16.68
CA LYS A 1017 34.50 -33.56 15.87
C LYS A 1017 34.78 -33.16 14.42
N TRP A 1018 34.80 -31.86 14.15
CA TRP A 1018 35.14 -31.27 12.86
C TRP A 1018 36.57 -31.60 12.44
N GLU A 1019 37.48 -31.79 13.38
CA GLU A 1019 38.88 -32.11 13.14
C GLU A 1019 39.10 -33.49 12.49
N LEU A 1020 38.17 -34.42 12.68
CA LEU A 1020 38.35 -35.82 12.27
C LEU A 1020 38.32 -36.01 10.73
N THR A 1021 39.02 -37.04 10.27
CA THR A 1021 39.18 -37.39 8.86
C THR A 1021 38.29 -38.57 8.48
N GLY A 1022 37.26 -38.31 7.69
CA GLY A 1022 36.19 -39.26 7.36
C GLY A 1022 34.82 -38.56 7.47
N GLY A 1023 33.83 -39.02 6.70
CA GLY A 1023 32.45 -38.50 6.74
C GLY A 1023 32.19 -37.09 6.17
N ALA A 1024 33.24 -36.30 5.97
CA ALA A 1024 33.19 -34.99 5.31
C ALA A 1024 34.47 -34.71 4.51
N SER A 1025 34.40 -33.81 3.54
CA SER A 1025 35.50 -33.50 2.62
C SER A 1025 36.19 -32.18 2.94
N THR A 1026 37.51 -32.13 2.75
CA THR A 1026 38.32 -30.90 2.77
C THR A 1026 38.50 -30.28 1.38
N SER A 1027 37.92 -30.85 0.32
CA SER A 1027 37.96 -30.27 -1.03
C SER A 1027 36.80 -29.29 -1.25
N PRO A 1028 37.05 -28.00 -1.59
CA PRO A 1028 35.99 -27.02 -1.87
C PRO A 1028 35.01 -27.41 -2.98
N CYS A 1029 35.45 -28.26 -3.92
CA CYS A 1029 34.62 -28.79 -5.01
C CYS A 1029 33.79 -30.02 -4.61
N SER A 1030 33.89 -30.49 -3.37
CA SER A 1030 33.01 -31.52 -2.84
C SER A 1030 31.68 -30.94 -2.39
N GLU A 1031 30.64 -31.75 -2.56
CA GLU A 1031 29.31 -31.55 -1.99
C GLU A 1031 29.31 -31.59 -0.46
N THR A 1032 30.19 -32.38 0.16
CA THR A 1032 30.34 -32.48 1.62
C THR A 1032 31.52 -31.65 2.14
N PHE A 1033 31.82 -30.52 1.50
CA PHE A 1033 32.92 -29.64 1.91
C PHE A 1033 32.66 -29.02 3.29
N LYS A 1034 33.45 -29.43 4.30
CA LYS A 1034 33.26 -29.03 5.71
C LYS A 1034 33.68 -27.60 6.06
N GLY A 1035 34.16 -26.82 5.09
CA GLY A 1035 34.70 -25.47 5.31
C GLY A 1035 36.22 -25.44 5.44
N LEU A 1036 36.77 -24.22 5.55
CA LEU A 1036 38.20 -24.00 5.79
C LEU A 1036 38.54 -24.11 7.29
N ALA A 1037 37.57 -23.85 8.15
CA ALA A 1037 37.62 -24.03 9.59
C ALA A 1037 36.22 -24.39 10.12
N ALA A 1038 36.17 -24.93 11.33
CA ALA A 1038 34.93 -25.12 12.07
C ALA A 1038 34.21 -23.78 12.27
N GLY A 1039 32.92 -23.72 11.92
CA GLY A 1039 32.10 -22.51 12.02
C GLY A 1039 32.50 -21.38 11.07
N ASP A 1040 33.21 -21.66 9.97
CA ASP A 1040 33.55 -20.65 8.97
C ASP A 1040 32.37 -20.24 8.06
N SER A 1041 31.22 -20.91 8.17
CA SER A 1041 29.94 -20.49 7.58
C SER A 1041 29.17 -19.56 8.54
N PRO A 1042 28.56 -18.47 8.04
CA PRO A 1042 27.73 -17.58 8.86
C PRO A 1042 26.58 -18.32 9.55
N GLU A 1043 26.00 -19.30 8.87
CA GLU A 1043 24.84 -20.07 9.33
C GLU A 1043 25.23 -20.97 10.51
N ALA A 1044 26.28 -21.78 10.37
CA ALA A 1044 26.76 -22.63 11.46
C ALA A 1044 27.28 -21.80 12.66
N SER A 1045 27.94 -20.66 12.40
CA SER A 1045 28.37 -19.73 13.44
C SER A 1045 27.20 -19.13 14.24
N ALA A 1046 26.08 -18.80 13.57
CA ALA A 1046 24.87 -18.30 14.20
C ALA A 1046 24.13 -19.41 14.99
N LEU A 1047 23.98 -20.59 14.39
CA LEU A 1047 23.30 -21.73 15.03
C LEU A 1047 24.04 -22.23 16.26
N MET A 1048 25.37 -22.36 16.23
CA MET A 1048 26.15 -22.72 17.42
C MET A 1048 25.98 -21.71 18.57
N LYS A 1049 25.90 -20.40 18.27
CA LYS A 1049 25.62 -19.37 19.29
C LYS A 1049 24.21 -19.51 19.86
N HIS A 1050 23.20 -19.76 19.02
CA HIS A 1050 21.83 -19.97 19.46
C HIS A 1050 21.67 -21.23 20.34
N VAL A 1051 22.25 -22.35 19.92
CA VAL A 1051 22.29 -23.62 20.68
C VAL A 1051 22.99 -23.43 22.03
N ASN A 1052 24.15 -22.78 22.06
CA ASN A 1052 24.85 -22.49 23.32
C ASN A 1052 24.00 -21.58 24.24
N SER A 1053 23.37 -20.53 23.68
CA SER A 1053 22.48 -19.65 24.45
C SER A 1053 21.28 -20.39 25.02
N LEU A 1054 20.65 -21.31 24.28
CA LEU A 1054 19.51 -22.09 24.78
C LEU A 1054 19.94 -23.16 25.79
N ARG A 1055 21.10 -23.80 25.59
CA ARG A 1055 21.72 -24.67 26.61
C ARG A 1055 21.91 -23.92 27.93
N ASP A 1056 22.54 -22.75 27.88
CA ASP A 1056 22.96 -22.01 29.07
C ASP A 1056 21.80 -21.29 29.78
N SER A 1057 20.71 -20.97 29.07
CA SER A 1057 19.55 -20.25 29.64
C SER A 1057 18.31 -21.11 29.90
N LYS A 1058 18.11 -22.23 29.18
CA LYS A 1058 16.88 -23.05 29.25
C LYS A 1058 17.10 -24.57 29.32
N GLY A 1059 18.23 -25.06 28.80
CA GLY A 1059 18.42 -26.47 28.47
C GLY A 1059 17.61 -26.89 27.24
N ILE A 1060 18.15 -27.83 26.45
CA ILE A 1060 17.49 -28.35 25.25
C ILE A 1060 16.94 -29.75 25.57
N LYS A 1061 15.64 -29.98 25.37
CA LYS A 1061 15.03 -31.30 25.59
C LYS A 1061 15.06 -32.17 24.33
N PHE A 1062 14.71 -31.58 23.18
CA PHE A 1062 14.53 -32.32 21.94
C PHE A 1062 15.06 -31.49 20.76
N TYR A 1063 15.86 -32.10 19.89
CA TYR A 1063 16.30 -31.52 18.63
C TYR A 1063 16.03 -32.47 17.47
N VAL A 1064 15.51 -31.93 16.36
CA VAL A 1064 15.45 -32.66 15.09
C VAL A 1064 16.00 -31.81 13.95
N ASP A 1065 16.95 -32.39 13.21
CA ASP A 1065 17.34 -31.93 11.88
C ASP A 1065 16.60 -32.76 10.81
N PHE A 1066 15.83 -32.09 9.95
CA PHE A 1066 15.04 -32.76 8.90
C PHE A 1066 15.80 -32.75 7.57
N HIS A 1067 16.13 -33.94 7.11
CA HIS A 1067 16.78 -34.18 5.82
C HIS A 1067 15.86 -34.93 4.86
N SER A 1068 16.26 -35.01 3.60
CA SER A 1068 15.78 -36.09 2.73
C SER A 1068 16.94 -36.66 1.92
N TYR A 1069 17.00 -37.96 1.68
CA TYR A 1069 15.93 -38.95 1.77
C TYR A 1069 16.44 -40.27 2.37
N GLY A 1070 15.53 -41.13 2.82
CA GLY A 1070 15.84 -42.54 3.06
C GLY A 1070 14.89 -43.26 4.01
N GLN A 1071 14.00 -42.56 4.71
CA GLN A 1071 13.17 -43.09 5.79
C GLN A 1071 14.01 -43.62 6.96
N TYR A 1072 14.85 -42.75 7.54
CA TYR A 1072 15.62 -43.05 8.75
C TYR A 1072 15.24 -42.12 9.91
N ILE A 1073 15.30 -42.63 11.14
CA ILE A 1073 15.41 -41.84 12.37
C ILE A 1073 16.78 -42.17 12.97
N LEU A 1074 17.73 -41.27 12.78
CA LEU A 1074 19.13 -41.44 13.16
C LEU A 1074 19.44 -40.64 14.41
N TRP A 1075 20.29 -41.17 15.29
CA TRP A 1075 20.71 -40.49 16.53
C TRP A 1075 22.24 -40.29 16.60
N PRO A 1076 22.75 -39.45 17.52
CA PRO A 1076 24.08 -38.87 17.45
C PRO A 1076 25.25 -39.84 17.63
N PHE A 1077 26.45 -39.25 17.62
CA PHE A 1077 27.77 -39.86 17.55
C PHE A 1077 28.01 -40.52 16.19
N GLY A 1078 27.76 -39.76 15.12
CA GLY A 1078 27.98 -40.13 13.73
C GLY A 1078 29.46 -40.27 13.34
N TYR A 1079 30.40 -39.72 14.11
CA TYR A 1079 31.83 -39.79 13.77
C TYR A 1079 32.52 -41.12 14.08
N ASP A 1080 31.92 -42.01 14.87
CA ASP A 1080 32.52 -43.28 15.29
C ASP A 1080 31.49 -44.41 15.37
N CYS A 1081 31.55 -45.34 14.40
CA CYS A 1081 30.67 -46.51 14.32
C CYS A 1081 30.89 -47.54 15.44
N SER A 1082 32.01 -47.45 16.17
CA SER A 1082 32.29 -48.30 17.34
C SER A 1082 31.84 -47.67 18.66
N TYR A 1083 31.53 -46.37 18.67
CA TYR A 1083 31.06 -45.67 19.85
C TYR A 1083 29.59 -46.02 20.15
N VAL A 1084 29.34 -46.34 21.43
CA VAL A 1084 28.01 -46.58 21.99
C VAL A 1084 27.87 -45.63 23.18
N ALA A 1085 26.95 -44.67 23.06
CA ALA A 1085 26.72 -43.68 24.10
C ALA A 1085 26.01 -44.31 25.32
N PRO A 1086 26.17 -43.78 26.54
CA PRO A 1086 25.47 -44.28 27.73
C PRO A 1086 23.94 -44.29 27.61
N ASP A 1087 23.40 -43.44 26.74
CA ASP A 1087 21.99 -43.21 26.46
C ASP A 1087 21.52 -43.80 25.11
N ASP A 1088 22.35 -44.59 24.40
CA ASP A 1088 22.02 -45.26 23.12
C ASP A 1088 20.69 -46.06 23.21
N ALA A 1089 20.42 -46.66 24.38
CA ALA A 1089 19.18 -47.38 24.67
C ALA A 1089 17.96 -46.47 24.82
N ALA A 1090 18.12 -45.27 25.39
CA ALA A 1090 17.05 -44.28 25.52
C ALA A 1090 16.74 -43.65 24.15
N LEU A 1091 17.77 -43.28 23.39
CA LEU A 1091 17.66 -42.76 22.03
C LEU A 1091 16.95 -43.76 21.10
N ASN A 1092 17.31 -45.05 21.19
CA ASN A 1092 16.65 -46.14 20.45
C ASN A 1092 15.18 -46.36 20.88
N SER A 1093 14.89 -46.30 22.18
CA SER A 1093 13.53 -46.46 22.73
C SER A 1093 12.60 -45.36 22.20
N LEU A 1094 13.06 -44.10 22.21
CA LEU A 1094 12.26 -42.98 21.75
C LEU A 1094 12.11 -42.97 20.21
N ALA A 1095 13.18 -43.27 19.45
CA ALA A 1095 13.09 -43.48 17.99
C ALA A 1095 12.12 -44.62 17.63
N THR A 1096 12.02 -45.65 18.47
CA THR A 1096 11.04 -46.73 18.31
C THR A 1096 9.60 -46.23 18.47
N LYS A 1097 9.30 -45.29 19.37
CA LYS A 1097 7.98 -44.64 19.46
C LYS A 1097 7.65 -43.89 18.16
N GLY A 1098 8.56 -43.02 17.71
CA GLY A 1098 8.39 -42.24 16.47
C GLY A 1098 8.16 -43.10 15.23
N ARG A 1099 9.00 -44.12 15.01
CA ARG A 1099 8.82 -45.11 13.92
C ARG A 1099 7.45 -45.79 13.97
N THR A 1100 6.98 -46.15 15.16
CA THR A 1100 5.72 -46.87 15.33
C THR A 1100 4.53 -45.97 15.00
N ALA A 1101 4.55 -44.70 15.43
CA ALA A 1101 3.51 -43.74 15.09
C ALA A 1101 3.49 -43.37 13.58
N ILE A 1102 4.66 -43.21 12.95
CA ILE A 1102 4.78 -43.06 11.49
C ILE A 1102 4.15 -44.27 10.77
N SER A 1103 4.55 -45.49 11.15
CA SER A 1103 4.04 -46.71 10.54
C SER A 1103 2.54 -46.92 10.74
N ALA A 1104 1.96 -46.43 11.85
CA ALA A 1104 0.52 -46.44 12.09
C ALA A 1104 -0.23 -45.37 11.28
N ALA A 1105 0.36 -44.18 11.10
CA ALA A 1105 -0.24 -43.07 10.38
C ALA A 1105 -0.25 -43.25 8.85
N SER A 1106 0.69 -44.00 8.29
CA SER A 1106 0.92 -44.04 6.84
C SER A 1106 1.31 -45.40 6.25
N GLY A 1107 1.50 -46.44 7.09
CA GLY A 1107 2.02 -47.74 6.67
C GLY A 1107 3.53 -47.78 6.36
N THR A 1108 4.24 -46.64 6.43
CA THR A 1108 5.65 -46.57 6.03
C THR A 1108 6.60 -46.93 7.17
N ARG A 1109 7.61 -47.75 6.85
CA ARG A 1109 8.56 -48.29 7.82
C ARG A 1109 9.89 -47.54 7.74
N TYR A 1110 10.19 -46.77 8.79
CA TYR A 1110 11.50 -46.10 8.92
C TYR A 1110 12.52 -47.05 9.58
N THR A 1111 13.77 -46.98 9.13
CA THR A 1111 14.93 -47.59 9.78
C THR A 1111 15.38 -46.71 10.94
N ILE A 1112 15.90 -47.30 12.03
CA ILE A 1112 16.39 -46.53 13.19
C ILE A 1112 17.76 -47.04 13.63
N GLY A 1113 18.63 -46.15 14.10
CA GLY A 1113 19.96 -46.48 14.59
C GLY A 1113 20.83 -45.24 14.84
N ASN A 1114 22.00 -45.42 15.44
CA ASN A 1114 23.05 -44.40 15.44
C ASN A 1114 23.47 -44.07 14.00
N SER A 1115 23.74 -42.79 13.73
CA SER A 1115 23.98 -42.26 12.38
C SER A 1115 25.08 -43.00 11.62
N CYS A 1116 26.20 -43.33 12.29
CA CYS A 1116 27.29 -44.09 11.68
C CYS A 1116 26.88 -45.54 11.39
N ARG A 1117 26.33 -46.23 12.41
CA ARG A 1117 25.96 -47.66 12.35
C ARG A 1117 24.79 -47.97 11.41
N ALA A 1118 23.91 -47.00 11.12
CA ALA A 1118 22.71 -47.20 10.30
C ALA A 1118 22.73 -46.50 8.93
N LEU A 1119 23.61 -45.50 8.71
CA LEU A 1119 23.72 -44.79 7.42
C LEU A 1119 25.17 -44.73 6.93
N TYR A 1120 25.99 -43.80 7.43
CA TYR A 1120 27.44 -43.73 7.20
C TYR A 1120 28.08 -42.74 8.20
N ALA A 1121 29.41 -42.80 8.36
CA ALA A 1121 30.14 -41.92 9.28
C ALA A 1121 30.03 -40.43 8.88
N THR A 1122 29.80 -39.53 9.83
CA THR A 1122 29.69 -38.07 9.62
C THR A 1122 30.61 -37.30 10.58
N THR A 1123 31.04 -36.10 10.20
CA THR A 1123 31.89 -35.24 11.05
C THR A 1123 31.49 -33.78 10.90
N GLY A 1124 31.51 -33.03 12.01
CA GLY A 1124 31.10 -31.63 12.05
C GLY A 1124 29.59 -31.41 11.82
N ASP A 1125 28.75 -32.38 12.17
CA ASP A 1125 27.29 -32.30 11.98
C ASP A 1125 26.53 -31.71 13.18
N SER A 1126 25.27 -31.36 12.91
CA SER A 1126 24.40 -30.62 13.81
C SER A 1126 23.97 -31.44 15.02
N ILE A 1127 23.62 -32.72 14.83
CA ILE A 1127 23.07 -33.58 15.88
C ILE A 1127 24.16 -33.97 16.87
N ASP A 1128 25.38 -34.22 16.42
CA ASP A 1128 26.53 -34.49 17.29
C ASP A 1128 26.93 -33.25 18.10
N TYR A 1129 26.86 -32.05 17.51
CA TYR A 1129 27.09 -30.81 18.26
C TYR A 1129 25.97 -30.53 19.28
N VAL A 1130 24.70 -30.58 18.88
CA VAL A 1130 23.57 -30.21 19.75
C VAL A 1130 23.39 -31.20 20.90
N HIS A 1131 23.72 -32.48 20.67
CA HIS A 1131 23.68 -33.48 21.73
C HIS A 1131 24.89 -33.44 22.66
N GLY A 1132 26.10 -33.33 22.11
CA GLY A 1132 27.33 -33.20 22.90
C GLY A 1132 27.48 -31.78 23.50
N PRO A 1133 28.24 -30.87 22.88
CA PRO A 1133 28.41 -29.50 23.38
C PRO A 1133 27.12 -28.71 23.66
N GLY A 1134 26.03 -28.97 22.94
CA GLY A 1134 24.72 -28.36 23.18
C GLY A 1134 23.92 -28.98 24.34
N ASN A 1135 24.34 -30.15 24.85
CA ASN A 1135 23.75 -30.86 25.98
C ASN A 1135 22.22 -31.07 25.86
N SER A 1136 21.73 -31.42 24.66
CA SER A 1136 20.31 -31.80 24.46
C SER A 1136 20.00 -33.14 25.14
N THR A 1137 18.83 -33.31 25.77
CA THR A 1137 18.42 -34.63 26.28
C THR A 1137 18.21 -35.65 25.15
N TYR A 1138 17.70 -35.21 23.99
CA TYR A 1138 17.45 -36.05 22.82
C TYR A 1138 17.74 -35.25 21.54
N SER A 1139 18.49 -35.83 20.60
CA SER A 1139 18.73 -35.26 19.27
C SER A 1139 18.53 -36.32 18.19
N TYR A 1140 18.00 -35.93 17.03
CA TYR A 1140 17.81 -36.83 15.89
C TYR A 1140 18.03 -36.14 14.53
N THR A 1141 18.48 -36.90 13.55
CA THR A 1141 18.23 -36.61 12.14
C THR A 1141 17.06 -37.47 11.68
N ILE A 1142 16.06 -36.86 11.03
CA ILE A 1142 15.00 -37.60 10.35
C ILE A 1142 15.20 -37.44 8.84
N GLU A 1143 15.60 -38.53 8.18
CA GLU A 1143 15.64 -38.65 6.73
C GLU A 1143 14.24 -39.00 6.23
N LEU A 1144 13.57 -38.03 5.61
CA LEU A 1144 12.19 -38.14 5.15
C LEU A 1144 12.02 -39.13 3.97
N ARG A 1145 10.76 -39.32 3.54
CA ARG A 1145 10.41 -40.12 2.34
C ARG A 1145 11.18 -39.68 1.11
N ASP A 1146 11.42 -40.57 0.15
CA ASP A 1146 11.16 -42.03 0.14
C ASP A 1146 12.46 -42.78 0.50
N THR A 1147 12.44 -44.12 0.50
CA THR A 1147 13.61 -45.01 0.45
C THR A 1147 14.66 -44.69 -0.63
N GLY A 1148 14.33 -43.81 -1.58
CA GLY A 1148 15.28 -43.23 -2.54
C GLY A 1148 14.80 -43.15 -3.97
N SER A 1149 13.62 -43.70 -4.29
CA SER A 1149 13.06 -43.77 -5.66
C SER A 1149 12.91 -42.41 -6.36
N TYR A 1150 12.90 -41.31 -5.60
CA TYR A 1150 12.73 -39.95 -6.09
C TYR A 1150 13.93 -39.02 -5.82
N GLY A 1151 14.95 -39.50 -5.09
CA GLY A 1151 16.05 -38.68 -4.58
C GLY A 1151 15.58 -37.42 -3.81
N PHE A 1152 16.39 -36.36 -3.87
CA PHE A 1152 16.13 -35.06 -3.24
C PHE A 1152 14.97 -34.24 -3.87
N ALA A 1153 14.25 -34.82 -4.84
CA ALA A 1153 13.19 -34.17 -5.63
C ALA A 1153 11.84 -34.88 -5.46
N LEU A 1154 11.39 -35.00 -4.21
CA LEU A 1154 10.18 -35.73 -3.84
C LEU A 1154 8.92 -35.17 -4.55
N PRO A 1155 8.08 -36.00 -5.21
CA PRO A 1155 6.93 -35.52 -5.97
C PRO A 1155 5.85 -34.88 -5.09
N ALA A 1156 5.10 -33.92 -5.65
CA ALA A 1156 4.07 -33.19 -4.91
C ALA A 1156 3.01 -34.08 -4.22
N ALA A 1157 2.67 -35.23 -4.83
CA ALA A 1157 1.75 -36.21 -4.24
C ALA A 1157 2.27 -36.89 -2.96
N GLN A 1158 3.58 -36.88 -2.72
CA GLN A 1158 4.22 -37.42 -1.51
C GLN A 1158 4.40 -36.36 -0.41
N ILE A 1159 4.22 -35.05 -0.69
CA ILE A 1159 4.34 -34.00 0.33
C ILE A 1159 3.36 -34.25 1.48
N GLN A 1160 2.05 -34.36 1.19
CA GLN A 1160 1.05 -34.58 2.25
C GLN A 1160 1.27 -35.86 3.07
N PRO A 1161 1.56 -37.04 2.48
CA PRO A 1161 1.97 -38.23 3.23
C PRO A 1161 3.17 -37.98 4.15
N THR A 1162 4.22 -37.31 3.66
CA THR A 1162 5.46 -37.06 4.40
C THR A 1162 5.23 -36.16 5.61
N VAL A 1163 4.55 -35.02 5.44
CA VAL A 1163 4.35 -34.07 6.55
C VAL A 1163 3.39 -34.62 7.62
N LYS A 1164 2.37 -35.40 7.20
CA LYS A 1164 1.39 -36.03 8.10
C LYS A 1164 1.99 -37.15 8.94
N GLU A 1165 2.79 -38.03 8.35
CA GLU A 1165 3.44 -39.11 9.11
C GLU A 1165 4.52 -38.55 10.03
N THR A 1166 5.28 -37.54 9.58
CA THR A 1166 6.34 -36.93 10.38
C THR A 1166 5.78 -36.19 11.59
N TRP A 1167 4.64 -35.50 11.43
CA TRP A 1167 3.87 -34.97 12.57
C TRP A 1167 3.52 -36.07 13.58
N ALA A 1168 2.94 -37.19 13.13
CA ALA A 1168 2.61 -38.31 14.02
C ALA A 1168 3.85 -38.88 14.74
N GLY A 1169 4.98 -39.01 14.04
CA GLY A 1169 6.26 -39.45 14.61
C GLY A 1169 6.81 -38.50 15.65
N VAL A 1170 6.94 -37.21 15.31
CA VAL A 1170 7.49 -36.17 16.18
C VAL A 1170 6.62 -35.96 17.42
N VAL A 1171 5.30 -35.96 17.28
CA VAL A 1171 4.36 -35.85 18.40
C VAL A 1171 4.46 -37.06 19.33
N ALA A 1172 4.52 -38.28 18.81
CA ALA A 1172 4.69 -39.50 19.62
C ALA A 1172 6.08 -39.61 20.28
N MET A 1173 7.09 -38.92 19.74
CA MET A 1173 8.38 -38.75 20.40
C MET A 1173 8.28 -37.69 21.51
N LEU A 1174 7.74 -36.51 21.26
CA LEU A 1174 7.59 -35.45 22.27
C LEU A 1174 6.67 -35.82 23.44
N GLN A 1175 5.62 -36.61 23.20
CA GLN A 1175 4.75 -37.23 24.22
C GLN A 1175 5.40 -38.45 24.90
N GLY A 1176 6.56 -38.87 24.41
CA GLY A 1176 7.32 -40.01 24.90
C GLY A 1176 8.51 -39.63 25.80
N ILE A 1177 8.65 -38.34 26.12
CA ILE A 1177 9.73 -37.71 26.89
C ILE A 1177 9.19 -37.25 28.24
#